data_AF-A0A2E2VQN5-F1
#
_entry.id   AF-A0A2E2VQN5-F1
#
_cell.length_a   1.000
_cell.length_b   1.000
_cell.length_c   1.000
_cell.angle_alpha   90.00
_cell.angle_beta   90.00
_cell.angle_gamma   90.00
#
_symmetry.space_group_name_H-M   'P 1'
#
loop_
_entity.id
_entity.type
_entity.pdbx_description
1 polymer ?
#
loop_
_entity_poly.entity_id
_entity_poly.type
_entity_poly.pdbx_seq_one_letter_code
_entity_poly.pdbx_strand_id
1 'polypeptide(L)'
;MSDLSVKPDLSTKEALENQQSGENAPSLPYWYKDAVIYQVHVKSYYDSNGDGIGDFAGLTQKLDYIQSLGVNTIWLLPFYPSPMRDDGYDIANYLNVASEYGTLDDFRHFVDEAHRRDLRIITELVINHTSEQHPWFQRARHAPPGSPEREFYVWNDDDKKYPETRIIFTDTETSNWAWDPVAKAYYWHRFFSHQPDLNHNNPAVVDAVIEVMRFWLDMGVDGVRLDAIPYLCVREGTDNENLPETHQVIKKMRAVVDQHYQDRLFLAEANQWPEDVRDYFGDADECHMAYHFPLMPRMYMAVAQEDRHPIVEIMHQTPNIPDSCQWAIFLRNHDELTLEMVTDKERDYMYQMYAADPQMRINVGIRRRLAPLMDNDRAKLKLLNSLLLSMPGSPIIYYGDEIGMGDNIYLGDRNSVRTPMQWTPDRNAGFSRAQPERLCYQPVRDPVYGYESVNVEAQSANSSSLLNWMRHLLTVRGQHPAFGRGSLTFLYPGNRKILAFIREFEGDVILCIANLSRHAQPVELAMDEWRGYVPVEMMGRTAFPPIGHLPYLLTIAGYGFYWFELKQNVDVPSWHEDHSLPDDAPVLVMFDRWRSVFPADAEPNRQELAQSEEKRLLHQALPEFIGRQRWFREQHTMPEHLAFDDYVINDDGNSLVGLFSVPQELASDHAPFQIFMPLNLIREADEAHMHFMHGHTVARWRQKDKMGIVGDAAADPYFCATLIRGVAQRQQWQLAKGQISFHRHTSFDIPADSVQDLLEAHVDYSSNSNGSSIVVLDKTWFVKVYRLVEEGEHPELEMKRFLTEEVAFEHVAPLLGSMSYTGEDGKSSTLALLQGYVKNQGDAWQYVQGYLLRYMETCFGDMAMQEGMQCGNHEPFLTMIDTLGQRTADLHNALAKGAHLESFCSESATEEDLASWCQVSQSQMSQALDLLADKLDVLTPASRHAAERLLEQRQFWLEQLAGVNQVKQLGHKQRYHGNFHLGRLLMVDNDYLITGFEGETTLPMTQRHAKGCPLRDIASMLRSFNFVAQSVLEEMTMARPNGLGDGAAAIVQWEKQVSDRFLNAYVERLSADVVLPDLASQRRLVALFIAERGAREMLYDLQNRVDKIGTTLSGFQQQLANWLAE
;
A
#
# COMPACT_ATOMS: atom_id res chain seq x y z
N MET A 1 -0.28 -67.35 -48.62
CA MET A 1 1.04 -67.88 -49.07
C MET A 1 2.10 -66.94 -48.51
N SER A 2 3.13 -67.55 -47.90
CA SER A 2 4.44 -67.00 -47.48
C SER A 2 4.51 -65.70 -46.65
N ASP A 3 4.84 -65.89 -45.36
CA ASP A 3 5.88 -65.25 -44.54
C ASP A 3 6.14 -63.75 -44.64
N LEU A 4 5.99 -63.06 -43.49
CA LEU A 4 7.11 -62.44 -42.77
C LEU A 4 6.72 -62.14 -41.32
N SER A 5 7.41 -62.79 -40.39
CA SER A 5 7.41 -62.53 -38.96
C SER A 5 8.27 -61.32 -38.62
N VAL A 6 7.72 -60.31 -37.94
CA VAL A 6 8.49 -59.32 -37.15
C VAL A 6 7.73 -59.07 -35.84
N LYS A 7 8.41 -59.34 -34.71
CA LYS A 7 7.94 -59.04 -33.35
C LYS A 7 7.83 -57.52 -33.15
N PRO A 8 6.87 -57.00 -32.36
CA PRO A 8 6.86 -55.60 -32.00
C PRO A 8 8.03 -55.32 -31.04
N ASP A 9 8.77 -54.27 -31.38
CA ASP A 9 9.93 -53.75 -30.67
C ASP A 9 9.51 -53.20 -29.29
N LEU A 10 10.22 -53.62 -28.25
CA LEU A 10 9.96 -53.28 -26.84
C LEU A 10 10.57 -51.92 -26.45
N SER A 11 10.92 -51.07 -27.42
CA SER A 11 11.61 -49.78 -27.20
C SER A 11 10.66 -48.59 -26.98
N THR A 12 9.33 -48.77 -27.11
CA THR A 12 8.36 -47.67 -26.96
C THR A 12 7.80 -47.50 -25.55
N LYS A 13 8.15 -48.39 -24.60
CA LYS A 13 7.78 -48.23 -23.18
C LYS A 13 8.79 -47.41 -22.39
N GLU A 14 10.08 -47.48 -22.71
CA GLU A 14 11.13 -46.69 -22.05
C GLU A 14 11.19 -45.22 -22.53
N ALA A 15 10.59 -44.89 -23.68
CA ALA A 15 10.49 -43.52 -24.17
C ALA A 15 9.37 -42.71 -23.48
N LEU A 16 8.33 -43.37 -22.96
CA LEU A 16 7.24 -42.74 -22.19
C LEU A 16 7.58 -42.63 -20.70
N GLU A 17 8.50 -43.45 -20.18
CA GLU A 17 8.98 -43.35 -18.79
C GLU A 17 10.09 -42.30 -18.61
N ASN A 18 10.83 -41.92 -19.67
CA ASN A 18 11.89 -40.91 -19.61
C ASN A 18 11.44 -39.45 -19.88
N GLN A 19 10.14 -39.20 -20.06
CA GLN A 19 9.56 -37.84 -20.09
C GLN A 19 9.00 -37.38 -18.73
N GLN A 20 9.16 -38.18 -17.66
CA GLN A 20 8.74 -37.83 -16.30
C GLN A 20 9.84 -37.16 -15.44
N SER A 21 10.94 -36.69 -16.04
CA SER A 21 12.00 -35.98 -15.31
C SER A 21 12.22 -34.54 -15.78
N GLY A 22 11.18 -33.89 -16.30
CA GLY A 22 11.10 -32.43 -16.25
C GLY A 22 10.80 -32.03 -14.82
N GLU A 23 11.58 -31.13 -14.24
CA GLU A 23 11.34 -30.57 -12.91
C GLU A 23 9.91 -29.97 -12.87
N ASN A 24 8.95 -30.74 -12.36
CA ASN A 24 7.63 -30.22 -12.01
C ASN A 24 7.87 -29.15 -10.95
N ALA A 25 7.46 -27.91 -11.24
CA ALA A 25 7.33 -26.85 -10.25
C ALA A 25 6.64 -27.43 -8.99
N PRO A 26 7.13 -27.14 -7.78
CA PRO A 26 6.53 -27.68 -6.56
C PRO A 26 5.05 -27.28 -6.53
N SER A 27 4.15 -28.26 -6.63
CA SER A 27 2.73 -27.96 -6.64
C SER A 27 2.32 -27.44 -5.27
N LEU A 28 1.92 -26.18 -5.23
CA LEU A 28 1.28 -25.60 -4.06
C LEU A 28 -0.09 -26.27 -3.91
N PRO A 29 -0.37 -26.98 -2.80
CA PRO A 29 -1.69 -27.55 -2.58
C PRO A 29 -2.75 -26.43 -2.61
N TYR A 30 -3.87 -26.70 -3.29
CA TYR A 30 -5.02 -25.78 -3.40
C TYR A 30 -4.74 -24.48 -4.17
N TRP A 31 -3.93 -24.53 -5.23
CA TRP A 31 -3.64 -23.38 -6.11
C TRP A 31 -4.87 -22.55 -6.50
N TYR A 32 -6.01 -23.19 -6.69
CA TYR A 32 -7.25 -22.56 -7.12
C TYR A 32 -7.82 -21.58 -6.09
N LYS A 33 -7.36 -21.62 -4.84
CA LYS A 33 -7.73 -20.63 -3.80
C LYS A 33 -7.07 -19.27 -4.01
N ASP A 34 -5.93 -19.24 -4.69
CA ASP A 34 -5.19 -18.02 -5.03
C ASP A 34 -5.40 -17.62 -6.50
N ALA A 35 -6.24 -18.37 -7.23
CA ALA A 35 -6.49 -18.12 -8.63
C ALA A 35 -7.18 -16.78 -8.86
N VAL A 36 -6.73 -16.08 -9.90
CA VAL A 36 -7.47 -15.01 -10.58
C VAL A 36 -7.73 -15.53 -11.98
N ILE A 37 -9.00 -15.81 -12.24
CA ILE A 37 -9.45 -16.53 -13.44
C ILE A 37 -9.90 -15.51 -14.48
N TYR A 38 -9.49 -15.70 -15.72
CA TYR A 38 -9.86 -14.87 -16.86
C TYR A 38 -10.71 -15.68 -17.84
N GLN A 39 -11.99 -15.36 -17.93
CA GLN A 39 -12.93 -16.05 -18.83
C GLN A 39 -12.79 -15.51 -20.25
N VAL A 40 -12.39 -16.37 -21.19
CA VAL A 40 -12.09 -16.02 -22.58
C VAL A 40 -12.84 -16.91 -23.55
N HIS A 41 -13.36 -16.30 -24.61
CA HIS A 41 -13.94 -17.01 -25.75
C HIS A 41 -12.98 -16.99 -26.93
N VAL A 42 -12.43 -18.15 -27.32
CA VAL A 42 -11.45 -18.28 -28.41
C VAL A 42 -11.93 -17.58 -29.69
N LYS A 43 -13.20 -17.82 -30.05
CA LYS A 43 -13.91 -17.25 -31.22
C LYS A 43 -13.81 -15.72 -31.33
N SER A 44 -13.78 -15.01 -30.22
CA SER A 44 -13.89 -13.54 -30.19
C SER A 44 -12.66 -12.85 -29.58
N TYR A 45 -11.59 -13.59 -29.27
CA TYR A 45 -10.41 -13.01 -28.61
C TYR A 45 -9.36 -12.46 -29.59
N TYR A 46 -8.83 -13.29 -30.51
CA TYR A 46 -7.91 -12.83 -31.56
C TYR A 46 -7.87 -13.79 -32.75
N ASP A 47 -8.02 -13.27 -33.96
CA ASP A 47 -7.96 -14.01 -35.24
C ASP A 47 -6.56 -13.86 -35.85
N SER A 48 -5.83 -14.98 -35.94
CA SER A 48 -4.46 -14.99 -36.44
C SER A 48 -4.36 -15.25 -37.95
N ASN A 49 -5.39 -15.85 -38.55
CA ASN A 49 -5.37 -16.33 -39.94
C ASN A 49 -6.14 -15.40 -40.91
N GLY A 50 -6.91 -14.45 -40.37
CA GLY A 50 -7.68 -13.44 -41.11
C GLY A 50 -8.98 -13.95 -41.72
N ASP A 51 -9.59 -15.02 -41.21
CA ASP A 51 -10.85 -15.57 -41.70
C ASP A 51 -12.10 -14.92 -41.09
N GLY A 52 -11.94 -14.19 -39.99
CA GLY A 52 -12.98 -13.48 -39.24
C GLY A 52 -13.35 -14.12 -37.89
N ILE A 53 -12.72 -15.24 -37.52
CA ILE A 53 -12.97 -16.02 -36.31
C ILE A 53 -11.67 -16.13 -35.52
N GLY A 54 -11.74 -15.95 -34.20
CA GLY A 54 -10.58 -16.12 -33.32
C GLY A 54 -10.20 -17.59 -33.14
N ASP A 55 -8.91 -17.86 -32.99
CA ASP A 55 -8.33 -19.21 -33.03
C ASP A 55 -7.23 -19.41 -31.96
N PHE A 56 -6.81 -20.66 -31.72
CA PHE A 56 -5.82 -20.97 -30.67
C PHE A 56 -4.44 -20.37 -30.95
N ALA A 57 -4.01 -20.29 -32.21
CA ALA A 57 -2.76 -19.63 -32.57
C ALA A 57 -2.82 -18.13 -32.25
N GLY A 58 -3.99 -17.52 -32.45
CA GLY A 58 -4.26 -16.14 -32.09
C GLY A 58 -4.30 -15.91 -30.58
N LEU A 59 -4.98 -16.78 -29.83
CA LEU A 59 -4.99 -16.73 -28.37
C LEU A 59 -3.57 -16.89 -27.79
N THR A 60 -2.76 -17.78 -28.36
CA THR A 60 -1.35 -17.98 -27.97
C THR A 60 -0.53 -16.70 -28.14
N GLN A 61 -0.75 -15.93 -29.22
CA GLN A 61 -0.10 -14.63 -29.43
C GLN A 61 -0.48 -13.56 -28.41
N LYS A 62 -1.56 -13.76 -27.65
CA LYS A 62 -2.08 -12.81 -26.65
C LYS A 62 -1.83 -13.25 -25.21
N LEU A 63 -1.13 -14.37 -24.98
CA LEU A 63 -0.77 -14.84 -23.64
C LEU A 63 0.07 -13.81 -22.87
N ASP A 64 0.94 -13.06 -23.54
CA ASP A 64 1.74 -12.01 -22.89
C ASP A 64 0.85 -10.89 -22.33
N TYR A 65 -0.23 -10.53 -23.03
CA TYR A 65 -1.22 -9.58 -22.51
C TYR A 65 -1.94 -10.13 -21.28
N ILE A 66 -2.41 -11.37 -21.34
CA ILE A 66 -3.10 -12.03 -20.23
C ILE A 66 -2.18 -12.09 -19.00
N GLN A 67 -0.93 -12.52 -19.17
CA GLN A 67 0.06 -12.54 -18.08
C GLN A 67 0.29 -11.13 -17.51
N SER A 68 0.45 -10.11 -18.38
CA SER A 68 0.63 -8.70 -17.96
C SER A 68 -0.57 -8.12 -17.20
N LEU A 69 -1.75 -8.72 -17.34
CA LEU A 69 -2.94 -8.30 -16.59
C LEU A 69 -2.81 -8.65 -15.10
N GLY A 70 -2.00 -9.66 -14.75
CA GLY A 70 -1.86 -10.17 -13.39
C GLY A 70 -2.84 -11.31 -13.07
N VAL A 71 -3.45 -11.92 -14.08
CA VAL A 71 -4.24 -13.16 -13.92
C VAL A 71 -3.33 -14.38 -14.01
N ASN A 72 -3.71 -15.48 -13.37
CA ASN A 72 -2.91 -16.72 -13.33
C ASN A 72 -3.64 -17.96 -13.87
N THR A 73 -4.90 -17.80 -14.27
CA THR A 73 -5.73 -18.90 -14.76
C THR A 73 -6.62 -18.43 -15.91
N ILE A 74 -6.68 -19.17 -17.01
CA ILE A 74 -7.54 -18.90 -18.16
C ILE A 74 -8.67 -19.93 -18.15
N TRP A 75 -9.92 -19.46 -18.21
CA TRP A 75 -11.08 -20.31 -18.44
C TRP A 75 -11.59 -20.12 -19.87
N LEU A 76 -11.56 -21.20 -20.65
CA LEU A 76 -12.02 -21.23 -22.02
C LEU A 76 -13.48 -21.68 -22.10
N LEU A 77 -14.30 -20.90 -22.82
CA LEU A 77 -15.61 -21.32 -23.31
C LEU A 77 -15.51 -22.52 -24.28
N PRO A 78 -16.62 -23.20 -24.64
CA PRO A 78 -16.56 -24.38 -25.50
C PRO A 78 -15.87 -24.09 -26.84
N PHE A 79 -14.90 -24.94 -27.18
CA PHE A 79 -14.14 -24.88 -28.43
C PHE A 79 -14.26 -26.16 -29.28
N TYR A 80 -15.22 -27.01 -28.93
CA TYR A 80 -15.47 -28.31 -29.54
C TYR A 80 -16.21 -28.16 -30.88
N PRO A 81 -16.09 -29.13 -31.80
CA PRO A 81 -16.96 -29.21 -32.96
C PRO A 81 -18.43 -29.17 -32.54
N SER A 82 -19.15 -28.17 -33.04
CA SER A 82 -20.54 -27.87 -32.72
C SER A 82 -21.20 -27.22 -33.94
N PRO A 83 -22.52 -27.38 -34.15
CA PRO A 83 -23.25 -26.62 -35.15
C PRO A 83 -23.50 -25.15 -34.74
N MET A 84 -22.99 -24.72 -33.57
CA MET A 84 -23.01 -23.35 -33.06
C MET A 84 -24.42 -22.79 -32.84
N ARG A 85 -25.40 -23.63 -32.54
CA ARG A 85 -26.79 -23.19 -32.29
C ARG A 85 -26.98 -22.67 -30.87
N ASP A 86 -26.08 -23.05 -29.95
CA ASP A 86 -25.91 -22.43 -28.63
C ASP A 86 -24.43 -22.06 -28.41
N ASP A 87 -23.83 -21.46 -29.45
CA ASP A 87 -22.46 -20.91 -29.45
C ASP A 87 -21.36 -21.87 -28.93
N GLY A 88 -21.54 -23.18 -29.17
CA GLY A 88 -20.56 -24.21 -28.82
C GLY A 88 -21.00 -25.13 -27.67
N TYR A 89 -22.03 -24.78 -26.88
CA TYR A 89 -22.56 -25.63 -25.81
C TYR A 89 -23.30 -26.87 -26.37
N ASP A 90 -23.80 -26.80 -27.59
CA ASP A 90 -24.33 -27.93 -28.34
C ASP A 90 -23.20 -28.77 -28.98
N ILE A 91 -22.48 -29.56 -28.19
CA ILE A 91 -21.29 -30.29 -28.63
C ILE A 91 -21.65 -31.47 -29.55
N ALA A 92 -21.04 -31.52 -30.75
CA ALA A 92 -21.17 -32.62 -31.71
C ALA A 92 -19.99 -33.62 -31.66
N ASN A 93 -18.84 -33.23 -31.09
CA ASN A 93 -17.73 -34.15 -30.81
C ASN A 93 -16.87 -33.63 -29.64
N TYR A 94 -16.86 -34.34 -28.52
CA TYR A 94 -16.09 -33.97 -27.33
C TYR A 94 -14.57 -34.10 -27.45
N LEU A 95 -14.08 -34.94 -28.36
CA LEU A 95 -12.67 -35.37 -28.40
C LEU A 95 -11.86 -34.65 -29.49
N ASN A 96 -12.32 -33.47 -29.91
CA ASN A 96 -11.64 -32.71 -30.95
C ASN A 96 -11.88 -31.20 -30.75
N VAL A 97 -11.12 -30.40 -31.49
CA VAL A 97 -11.27 -28.93 -31.59
C VAL A 97 -12.08 -28.60 -32.85
N ALA A 98 -12.94 -27.58 -32.79
CA ALA A 98 -13.66 -27.09 -33.96
C ALA A 98 -12.67 -26.59 -35.01
N SER A 99 -12.91 -26.89 -36.28
CA SER A 99 -11.97 -26.56 -37.37
C SER A 99 -11.69 -25.06 -37.51
N GLU A 100 -12.64 -24.24 -37.07
CA GLU A 100 -12.59 -22.78 -37.04
C GLU A 100 -11.60 -22.25 -35.99
N TYR A 101 -11.30 -23.03 -34.94
CA TYR A 101 -10.38 -22.64 -33.86
C TYR A 101 -8.97 -23.22 -34.02
N GLY A 102 -8.79 -24.12 -35.01
CA GLY A 102 -7.53 -24.80 -35.28
C GLY A 102 -7.62 -26.31 -35.08
N THR A 103 -6.54 -26.90 -34.59
CA THR A 103 -6.37 -28.35 -34.41
C THR A 103 -6.07 -28.71 -32.95
N LEU A 104 -6.07 -30.01 -32.64
CA LEU A 104 -5.61 -30.51 -31.34
C LEU A 104 -4.16 -30.14 -31.04
N ASP A 105 -3.30 -30.05 -32.07
CA ASP A 105 -1.90 -29.67 -31.88
C ASP A 105 -1.76 -28.18 -31.57
N ASP A 106 -2.60 -27.32 -32.16
CA ASP A 106 -2.65 -25.90 -31.80
C ASP A 106 -3.12 -25.71 -30.35
N PHE A 107 -4.08 -26.52 -29.89
CA PHE A 107 -4.52 -26.51 -28.49
C PHE A 107 -3.39 -26.94 -27.53
N ARG A 108 -2.67 -28.03 -27.84
CA ARG A 108 -1.53 -28.48 -27.02
C ARG A 108 -0.45 -27.40 -26.96
N HIS A 109 -0.12 -26.80 -28.10
CA HIS A 109 0.85 -25.70 -28.14
C HIS A 109 0.41 -24.52 -27.26
N PHE A 110 -0.88 -24.16 -27.31
CA PHE A 110 -1.45 -23.14 -26.43
C PHE A 110 -1.29 -23.49 -24.95
N VAL A 111 -1.61 -24.73 -24.54
CA VAL A 111 -1.45 -25.20 -23.15
C VAL A 111 0.01 -25.13 -22.71
N ASP A 112 0.94 -25.62 -23.53
CA ASP A 112 2.37 -25.59 -23.23
C ASP A 112 2.88 -24.14 -23.05
N GLU A 113 2.48 -23.22 -23.93
CA GLU A 113 2.88 -21.81 -23.84
C GLU A 113 2.21 -21.07 -22.66
N ALA A 114 1.01 -21.46 -22.27
CA ALA A 114 0.35 -20.94 -21.07
C ALA A 114 1.07 -21.42 -19.80
N HIS A 115 1.37 -22.72 -19.69
CA HIS A 115 2.13 -23.28 -18.57
C HIS A 115 3.53 -22.70 -18.47
N ARG A 116 4.21 -22.42 -19.59
CA ARG A 116 5.51 -21.73 -19.61
C ARG A 116 5.46 -20.33 -18.99
N ARG A 117 4.27 -19.73 -18.87
CA ARG A 117 4.00 -18.41 -18.28
C ARG A 117 3.33 -18.50 -16.90
N ASP A 118 3.32 -19.69 -16.29
CA ASP A 118 2.61 -19.99 -15.04
C ASP A 118 1.09 -19.72 -15.10
N LEU A 119 0.50 -19.83 -16.30
CA LEU A 119 -0.94 -19.70 -16.52
C LEU A 119 -1.59 -21.08 -16.58
N ARG A 120 -2.54 -21.34 -15.68
CA ARG A 120 -3.32 -22.58 -15.68
C ARG A 120 -4.52 -22.50 -16.61
N ILE A 121 -4.97 -23.64 -17.13
CA ILE A 121 -6.08 -23.72 -18.09
C ILE A 121 -7.27 -24.49 -17.51
N ILE A 122 -8.44 -23.85 -17.54
CA ILE A 122 -9.74 -24.46 -17.26
C ILE A 122 -10.54 -24.53 -18.56
N THR A 123 -11.17 -25.67 -18.86
CA THR A 123 -12.05 -25.82 -20.03
C THR A 123 -13.48 -26.17 -19.59
N GLU A 124 -14.46 -25.94 -20.47
CA GLU A 124 -15.82 -26.42 -20.25
C GLU A 124 -15.92 -27.94 -20.32
N LEU A 125 -16.78 -28.54 -19.50
CA LEU A 125 -17.21 -29.92 -19.65
C LEU A 125 -18.74 -29.95 -19.59
N VAL A 126 -19.37 -29.84 -20.77
CA VAL A 126 -20.83 -29.90 -20.92
C VAL A 126 -21.28 -31.34 -20.83
N ILE A 127 -21.65 -31.76 -19.62
CA ILE A 127 -21.98 -33.15 -19.33
C ILE A 127 -23.46 -33.44 -19.35
N ASN A 128 -24.34 -32.44 -19.19
CA ASN A 128 -25.79 -32.67 -19.16
C ASN A 128 -26.36 -33.16 -20.50
N HIS A 129 -25.91 -32.59 -21.60
CA HIS A 129 -26.51 -32.76 -22.92
C HIS A 129 -25.46 -32.76 -24.03
N THR A 130 -25.85 -33.21 -25.23
CA THR A 130 -25.04 -33.10 -26.45
C THR A 130 -25.82 -32.37 -27.54
N SER A 131 -25.19 -32.03 -28.67
CA SER A 131 -25.94 -31.69 -29.88
C SER A 131 -26.79 -32.86 -30.37
N GLU A 132 -27.94 -32.58 -30.99
CA GLU A 132 -28.68 -33.58 -31.77
C GLU A 132 -27.83 -34.17 -32.91
N GLN A 133 -26.80 -33.46 -33.38
CA GLN A 133 -25.88 -33.95 -34.41
C GLN A 133 -24.81 -34.89 -33.87
N HIS A 134 -24.70 -35.04 -32.53
CA HIS A 134 -23.70 -35.89 -31.92
C HIS A 134 -23.88 -37.35 -32.39
N PRO A 135 -22.79 -38.09 -32.70
CA PRO A 135 -22.90 -39.49 -33.12
C PRO A 135 -23.65 -40.39 -32.14
N TRP A 136 -23.66 -40.05 -30.84
CA TRP A 136 -24.43 -40.77 -29.83
C TRP A 136 -25.94 -40.60 -30.09
N PHE A 137 -26.45 -39.38 -30.27
CA PHE A 137 -27.87 -39.13 -30.53
C PHE A 137 -28.32 -39.71 -31.87
N GLN A 138 -27.49 -39.56 -32.91
CA GLN A 138 -27.76 -40.16 -34.21
C GLN A 138 -27.90 -41.69 -34.12
N ARG A 139 -27.06 -42.37 -33.34
CA ARG A 139 -27.25 -43.81 -33.07
C ARG A 139 -28.52 -44.06 -32.26
N ALA A 140 -28.76 -43.31 -31.20
CA ALA A 140 -29.92 -43.47 -30.31
C ALA A 140 -31.26 -43.35 -31.04
N ARG A 141 -31.42 -42.32 -31.89
CA ARG A 141 -32.69 -42.08 -32.61
C ARG A 141 -32.99 -43.16 -33.66
N HIS A 142 -31.96 -43.80 -34.21
CA HIS A 142 -32.09 -44.91 -35.16
C HIS A 142 -32.17 -46.30 -34.50
N ALA A 143 -31.84 -46.39 -33.21
CA ALA A 143 -31.84 -47.65 -32.47
C ALA A 143 -33.25 -48.00 -31.94
N PRO A 144 -33.59 -49.30 -31.83
CA PRO A 144 -34.88 -49.72 -31.31
C PRO A 144 -35.05 -49.38 -29.80
N PRO A 145 -36.28 -49.15 -29.32
CA PRO A 145 -36.55 -48.92 -27.89
C PRO A 145 -35.94 -50.00 -26.98
N GLY A 146 -35.30 -49.58 -25.88
CA GLY A 146 -34.65 -50.47 -24.90
C GLY A 146 -33.25 -51.00 -25.29
N SER A 147 -32.68 -50.55 -26.42
CA SER A 147 -31.29 -50.89 -26.80
C SER A 147 -30.27 -50.02 -26.05
N PRO A 148 -29.03 -50.51 -25.82
CA PRO A 148 -27.99 -49.72 -25.16
C PRO A 148 -27.72 -48.37 -25.82
N GLU A 149 -27.79 -48.31 -27.15
CA GLU A 149 -27.63 -47.07 -27.91
C GLU A 149 -28.80 -46.12 -27.72
N ARG A 150 -30.03 -46.62 -27.58
CA ARG A 150 -31.23 -45.80 -27.32
C ARG A 150 -31.17 -45.16 -25.93
N GLU A 151 -30.79 -45.95 -24.93
CA GLU A 151 -30.76 -45.56 -23.51
C GLU A 151 -29.63 -44.59 -23.16
N PHE A 152 -28.86 -44.10 -24.13
CA PHE A 152 -27.91 -43.00 -23.95
C PHE A 152 -28.60 -41.65 -23.71
N TYR A 153 -29.86 -41.52 -24.14
CA TYR A 153 -30.70 -40.33 -23.97
C TYR A 153 -32.02 -40.71 -23.29
N VAL A 154 -32.74 -39.72 -22.79
CA VAL A 154 -34.02 -39.94 -22.08
C VAL A 154 -35.18 -39.87 -23.08
N TRP A 155 -35.94 -40.95 -23.21
CA TRP A 155 -37.06 -41.08 -24.18
C TRP A 155 -38.39 -41.35 -23.48
N ASN A 156 -39.49 -40.90 -24.08
CA ASN A 156 -40.85 -41.24 -23.66
C ASN A 156 -41.84 -41.25 -24.85
N ASP A 157 -42.96 -41.97 -24.71
CA ASP A 157 -43.97 -42.08 -25.78
C ASP A 157 -44.86 -40.83 -25.88
N ASP A 158 -45.02 -40.08 -24.79
CA ASP A 158 -45.73 -38.81 -24.72
C ASP A 158 -44.88 -37.73 -24.02
N ASP A 159 -45.40 -36.51 -23.92
CA ASP A 159 -44.74 -35.33 -23.32
C ASP A 159 -45.16 -35.09 -21.86
N LYS A 160 -45.76 -36.09 -21.19
CA LYS A 160 -46.45 -35.89 -19.91
C LYS A 160 -45.63 -36.22 -18.67
N LYS A 161 -44.45 -36.81 -18.84
CA LYS A 161 -43.55 -37.12 -17.72
C LYS A 161 -42.85 -35.88 -17.22
N TYR A 162 -42.55 -35.88 -15.92
CA TYR A 162 -41.86 -34.79 -15.21
C TYR A 162 -42.61 -33.44 -15.25
N PRO A 163 -43.93 -33.40 -14.97
CA PRO A 163 -44.71 -32.16 -15.05
C PRO A 163 -44.32 -31.11 -14.00
N GLU A 164 -43.59 -31.50 -12.95
CA GLU A 164 -43.11 -30.60 -11.90
C GLU A 164 -41.88 -29.76 -12.31
N THR A 165 -41.20 -30.12 -13.42
CA THR A 165 -39.97 -29.43 -13.85
C THR A 165 -40.25 -28.16 -14.63
N ARG A 166 -39.55 -27.08 -14.27
CA ARG A 166 -39.59 -25.80 -14.99
C ARG A 166 -38.91 -25.86 -16.36
N ILE A 167 -39.25 -24.90 -17.23
CA ILE A 167 -38.54 -24.63 -18.49
C ILE A 167 -37.52 -23.51 -18.22
N ILE A 168 -36.27 -23.69 -18.62
CA ILE A 168 -35.19 -22.70 -18.41
C ILE A 168 -35.29 -21.60 -19.46
N PHE A 169 -35.24 -21.96 -20.75
CA PHE A 169 -35.32 -21.02 -21.87
C PHE A 169 -36.77 -20.72 -22.28
N THR A 170 -37.48 -20.02 -21.38
CA THR A 170 -38.92 -19.72 -21.51
C THR A 170 -39.29 -18.90 -22.73
N ASP A 171 -38.34 -18.14 -23.29
CA ASP A 171 -38.59 -17.30 -24.47
C ASP A 171 -38.59 -18.11 -25.78
N THR A 172 -38.05 -19.33 -25.77
CA THR A 172 -37.87 -20.17 -26.97
C THR A 172 -38.58 -21.52 -26.88
N GLU A 173 -38.45 -22.22 -25.76
CA GLU A 173 -38.98 -23.58 -25.59
C GLU A 173 -40.33 -23.57 -24.88
N THR A 174 -41.24 -24.42 -25.35
CA THR A 174 -42.61 -24.54 -24.79
C THR A 174 -42.80 -25.80 -23.96
N SER A 175 -41.84 -26.72 -24.01
CA SER A 175 -41.80 -27.99 -23.30
C SER A 175 -40.35 -28.43 -23.16
N ASN A 176 -40.06 -29.26 -22.15
CA ASN A 176 -38.78 -29.96 -22.02
C ASN A 176 -38.77 -31.30 -22.81
N TRP A 177 -39.83 -31.58 -23.56
CA TRP A 177 -39.96 -32.75 -24.44
C TRP A 177 -40.13 -32.31 -25.89
N ALA A 178 -39.27 -32.81 -26.77
CA ALA A 178 -39.36 -32.60 -28.21
C ALA A 178 -39.64 -33.92 -28.95
N TRP A 179 -40.50 -33.87 -29.96
CA TRP A 179 -40.83 -35.04 -30.78
C TRP A 179 -39.75 -35.31 -31.84
N ASP A 180 -39.15 -36.50 -31.81
CA ASP A 180 -38.22 -36.94 -32.84
C ASP A 180 -38.96 -37.77 -33.93
N PRO A 181 -38.96 -37.31 -35.21
CA PRO A 181 -39.71 -37.96 -36.28
C PRO A 181 -39.11 -39.31 -36.74
N VAL A 182 -37.84 -39.57 -36.46
CA VAL A 182 -37.14 -40.81 -36.83
C VAL A 182 -37.41 -41.89 -35.80
N ALA A 183 -37.20 -41.53 -34.53
CA ALA A 183 -37.39 -42.35 -33.36
C ALA A 183 -38.87 -42.58 -33.01
N LYS A 184 -39.77 -41.72 -33.53
CA LYS A 184 -41.22 -41.70 -33.25
C LYS A 184 -41.52 -41.71 -31.75
N ALA A 185 -40.77 -40.92 -31.00
CA ALA A 185 -40.88 -40.76 -29.56
C ALA A 185 -40.42 -39.36 -29.18
N TYR A 186 -40.81 -38.92 -27.98
CA TYR A 186 -40.28 -37.70 -27.39
C TYR A 186 -38.93 -37.97 -26.72
N TYR A 187 -38.03 -36.99 -26.80
CA TYR A 187 -36.79 -36.98 -26.03
C TYR A 187 -36.73 -35.75 -25.12
N TRP A 188 -36.03 -35.91 -24.00
CA TRP A 188 -35.88 -34.86 -22.99
C TRP A 188 -34.78 -33.87 -23.37
N HIS A 189 -35.01 -32.60 -23.06
CA HIS A 189 -34.01 -31.53 -23.11
C HIS A 189 -34.33 -30.47 -22.05
N ARG A 190 -33.33 -30.04 -21.29
CA ARG A 190 -33.49 -28.92 -20.32
C ARG A 190 -33.26 -27.54 -20.96
N PHE A 191 -32.49 -27.52 -22.02
CA PHE A 191 -32.11 -26.34 -22.79
C PHE A 191 -32.88 -26.35 -24.12
N PHE A 192 -32.24 -26.01 -25.24
CA PHE A 192 -32.91 -26.06 -26.54
C PHE A 192 -33.22 -27.49 -26.98
N SER A 193 -34.26 -27.64 -27.80
CA SER A 193 -34.65 -28.92 -28.40
C SER A 193 -33.52 -29.59 -29.19
N HIS A 194 -32.53 -28.85 -29.71
CA HIS A 194 -31.35 -29.42 -30.37
C HIS A 194 -30.21 -29.82 -29.41
N GLN A 195 -30.45 -29.75 -28.11
CA GLN A 195 -29.56 -30.18 -27.03
C GLN A 195 -30.20 -31.34 -26.24
N PRO A 196 -30.34 -32.54 -26.83
CA PRO A 196 -30.89 -33.69 -26.14
C PRO A 196 -30.04 -34.08 -24.91
N ASP A 197 -30.73 -34.29 -23.79
CA ASP A 197 -30.12 -34.61 -22.49
C ASP A 197 -29.61 -36.05 -22.43
N LEU A 198 -28.40 -36.22 -21.90
CA LEU A 198 -27.79 -37.50 -21.63
C LEU A 198 -28.44 -38.18 -20.43
N ASN A 199 -28.65 -39.49 -20.54
CA ASN A 199 -29.29 -40.26 -19.48
C ASN A 199 -28.27 -40.70 -18.41
N HIS A 200 -27.96 -39.86 -17.43
CA HIS A 200 -27.00 -40.19 -16.36
C HIS A 200 -27.47 -41.30 -15.41
N ASN A 201 -28.74 -41.69 -15.46
CA ASN A 201 -29.21 -42.91 -14.78
C ASN A 201 -28.61 -44.19 -15.38
N ASN A 202 -28.06 -44.11 -16.60
CA ASN A 202 -27.36 -45.20 -17.26
C ASN A 202 -25.86 -45.14 -16.95
N PRO A 203 -25.27 -46.12 -16.23
CA PRO A 203 -23.85 -46.13 -15.89
C PRO A 203 -22.91 -46.02 -17.10
N ALA A 204 -23.32 -46.53 -18.26
CA ALA A 204 -22.51 -46.44 -19.48
C ALA A 204 -22.35 -45.00 -20.00
N VAL A 205 -23.33 -44.13 -19.74
CA VAL A 205 -23.24 -42.69 -20.05
C VAL A 205 -22.25 -42.02 -19.13
N VAL A 206 -22.32 -42.31 -17.82
CA VAL A 206 -21.38 -41.77 -16.81
C VAL A 206 -19.94 -42.19 -17.13
N ASP A 207 -19.72 -43.45 -17.51
CA ASP A 207 -18.39 -43.93 -17.90
C ASP A 207 -17.89 -43.23 -19.18
N ALA A 208 -18.76 -43.01 -20.17
CA ALA A 208 -18.39 -42.28 -21.40
C ALA A 208 -18.00 -40.82 -21.12
N VAL A 209 -18.71 -40.14 -20.21
CA VAL A 209 -18.38 -38.77 -19.77
C VAL A 209 -17.05 -38.72 -19.03
N ILE A 210 -16.76 -39.71 -18.17
CA ILE A 210 -15.46 -39.83 -17.49
C ILE A 210 -14.31 -39.97 -18.51
N GLU A 211 -14.49 -40.74 -19.58
CA GLU A 211 -13.47 -40.86 -20.64
C GLU A 211 -13.22 -39.53 -21.37
N VAL A 212 -14.27 -38.73 -21.61
CA VAL A 212 -14.11 -37.37 -22.16
C VAL A 212 -13.30 -36.48 -21.22
N MET A 213 -13.61 -36.52 -19.93
CA MET A 213 -12.87 -35.77 -18.92
C MET A 213 -11.39 -36.16 -18.90
N ARG A 214 -11.10 -37.46 -18.86
CA ARG A 214 -9.72 -37.98 -18.85
C ARG A 214 -8.93 -37.50 -20.07
N PHE A 215 -9.54 -37.54 -21.26
CA PHE A 215 -8.89 -37.09 -22.49
C PHE A 215 -8.34 -35.66 -22.41
N TRP A 216 -9.09 -34.72 -21.82
CA TRP A 216 -8.64 -33.33 -21.69
C TRP A 216 -7.63 -33.15 -20.55
N LEU A 217 -7.82 -33.84 -19.41
CA LEU A 217 -6.85 -33.82 -18.30
C LEU A 217 -5.49 -34.43 -18.70
N ASP A 218 -5.51 -35.48 -19.53
CA ASP A 218 -4.32 -36.11 -20.12
C ASP A 218 -3.62 -35.19 -21.13
N MET A 219 -4.33 -34.23 -21.72
CA MET A 219 -3.76 -33.20 -22.59
C MET A 219 -3.19 -31.99 -21.85
N GLY A 220 -3.21 -32.00 -20.51
CA GLY A 220 -2.59 -30.95 -19.69
C GLY A 220 -3.56 -29.91 -19.14
N VAL A 221 -4.88 -30.04 -19.37
CA VAL A 221 -5.87 -29.16 -18.76
C VAL A 221 -5.82 -29.26 -17.23
N ASP A 222 -5.79 -28.11 -16.55
CA ASP A 222 -5.66 -28.01 -15.09
C ASP A 222 -6.99 -28.08 -14.35
N GLY A 223 -8.09 -27.82 -15.04
CA GLY A 223 -9.42 -27.97 -14.45
C GLY A 223 -10.52 -28.01 -15.49
N VAL A 224 -11.69 -28.49 -15.07
CA VAL A 224 -12.90 -28.45 -15.88
C VAL A 224 -14.01 -27.72 -15.14
N ARG A 225 -14.68 -26.81 -15.83
CA ARG A 225 -15.98 -26.27 -15.40
C ARG A 225 -17.04 -27.29 -15.79
N LEU A 226 -17.72 -27.83 -14.80
CA LEU A 226 -18.84 -28.74 -15.03
C LEU A 226 -20.09 -27.89 -15.27
N ASP A 227 -20.57 -27.90 -16.51
CA ASP A 227 -21.70 -27.10 -16.97
C ASP A 227 -23.02 -27.84 -16.72
N ALA A 228 -24.06 -27.09 -16.33
CA ALA A 228 -25.43 -27.57 -16.17
C ALA A 228 -25.59 -28.75 -15.18
N ILE A 229 -24.71 -28.85 -14.17
CA ILE A 229 -24.68 -30.02 -13.28
C ILE A 229 -25.90 -30.22 -12.39
N PRO A 230 -26.76 -29.24 -12.08
CA PRO A 230 -27.98 -29.54 -11.33
C PRO A 230 -28.97 -30.46 -12.03
N TYR A 231 -28.81 -30.67 -13.34
CA TYR A 231 -29.86 -31.24 -14.17
C TYR A 231 -29.59 -32.67 -14.68
N LEU A 232 -28.47 -33.29 -14.25
CA LEU A 232 -27.97 -34.55 -14.85
C LEU A 232 -28.94 -35.72 -14.78
N CYS A 233 -29.60 -35.89 -13.63
CA CYS A 233 -30.51 -37.00 -13.37
C CYS A 233 -31.97 -36.53 -13.33
N VAL A 234 -32.87 -37.38 -13.82
CA VAL A 234 -34.33 -37.15 -13.77
C VAL A 234 -35.08 -38.27 -13.04
N ARG A 235 -36.13 -37.89 -12.30
CA ARG A 235 -37.02 -38.70 -11.47
C ARG A 235 -38.45 -38.14 -11.51
N GLU A 236 -39.43 -39.05 -11.48
CA GLU A 236 -40.84 -38.68 -11.43
C GLU A 236 -41.21 -38.11 -10.05
N GLY A 237 -42.03 -37.05 -10.02
CA GLY A 237 -42.49 -36.44 -8.76
C GLY A 237 -41.46 -35.52 -8.08
N THR A 238 -40.40 -35.14 -8.80
CA THR A 238 -39.40 -34.15 -8.38
C THR A 238 -39.29 -33.03 -9.40
N ASP A 239 -38.74 -31.89 -9.01
CA ASP A 239 -38.42 -30.77 -9.92
C ASP A 239 -37.26 -31.08 -10.89
N ASN A 240 -36.52 -32.17 -10.66
CA ASN A 240 -35.37 -32.63 -11.47
C ASN A 240 -34.18 -31.67 -11.42
N GLU A 241 -33.96 -31.06 -10.25
CA GLU A 241 -32.77 -30.27 -9.95
C GLU A 241 -32.13 -30.81 -8.65
N ASN A 242 -30.80 -30.78 -8.55
CA ASN A 242 -30.04 -31.12 -7.32
C ASN A 242 -30.35 -32.53 -6.75
N LEU A 243 -30.72 -33.49 -7.60
CA LEU A 243 -31.09 -34.83 -7.13
C LEU A 243 -29.90 -35.56 -6.47
N PRO A 244 -30.11 -36.39 -5.44
CA PRO A 244 -29.02 -37.14 -4.81
C PRO A 244 -28.20 -37.99 -5.79
N GLU A 245 -28.83 -38.52 -6.83
CA GLU A 245 -28.12 -39.28 -7.89
C GLU A 245 -27.20 -38.40 -8.74
N THR A 246 -27.55 -37.13 -8.95
CA THR A 246 -26.68 -36.15 -9.60
C THR A 246 -25.39 -35.97 -8.80
N HIS A 247 -25.50 -35.77 -7.48
CA HIS A 247 -24.34 -35.69 -6.59
C HIS A 247 -23.50 -36.98 -6.60
N GLN A 248 -24.12 -38.16 -6.66
CA GLN A 248 -23.39 -39.43 -6.77
C GLN A 248 -22.57 -39.54 -8.07
N VAL A 249 -23.09 -39.03 -9.19
CA VAL A 249 -22.36 -38.97 -10.46
C VAL A 249 -21.12 -38.09 -10.31
N ILE A 250 -21.27 -36.91 -9.70
CA ILE A 250 -20.16 -35.96 -9.48
C ILE A 250 -19.10 -36.56 -8.54
N LYS A 251 -19.51 -37.20 -7.42
CA LYS A 251 -18.59 -37.92 -6.51
C LYS A 251 -17.81 -39.00 -7.24
N LYS A 252 -18.46 -39.75 -8.14
CA LYS A 252 -17.78 -40.78 -8.94
C LYS A 252 -16.73 -40.15 -9.86
N MET A 253 -17.05 -39.04 -10.53
CA MET A 253 -16.09 -38.30 -11.36
C MET A 253 -14.94 -37.75 -10.53
N ARG A 254 -15.22 -37.16 -9.36
CA ARG A 254 -14.20 -36.60 -8.46
C ARG A 254 -13.25 -37.67 -7.94
N ALA A 255 -13.77 -38.85 -7.55
CA ALA A 255 -12.94 -39.96 -7.12
C ALA A 255 -11.95 -40.43 -8.21
N VAL A 256 -12.35 -40.39 -9.49
CA VAL A 256 -11.44 -40.67 -10.61
C VAL A 256 -10.36 -39.61 -10.72
N VAL A 257 -10.71 -38.33 -10.56
CA VAL A 257 -9.72 -37.24 -10.57
C VAL A 257 -8.72 -37.41 -9.44
N ASP A 258 -9.19 -37.52 -8.19
CA ASP A 258 -8.32 -37.62 -7.01
C ASP A 258 -7.41 -38.87 -7.06
N GLN A 259 -7.86 -39.97 -7.68
CA GLN A 259 -7.08 -41.19 -7.81
C GLN A 259 -5.96 -41.10 -8.88
N HIS A 260 -6.19 -40.36 -9.95
CA HIS A 260 -5.34 -40.43 -11.15
C HIS A 260 -4.60 -39.13 -11.49
N TYR A 261 -5.10 -37.99 -11.01
CA TYR A 261 -4.57 -36.68 -11.36
C TYR A 261 -4.33 -35.86 -10.09
N GLN A 262 -3.12 -35.33 -9.95
CA GLN A 262 -2.79 -34.41 -8.88
C GLN A 262 -3.12 -32.98 -9.32
N ASP A 263 -3.58 -32.16 -8.37
CA ASP A 263 -3.76 -30.71 -8.51
C ASP A 263 -4.72 -30.26 -9.64
N ARG A 264 -5.70 -31.11 -10.00
CA ARG A 264 -6.75 -30.76 -10.96
C ARG A 264 -8.00 -30.19 -10.28
N LEU A 265 -8.72 -29.36 -11.01
CA LEU A 265 -9.86 -28.61 -10.48
C LEU A 265 -11.19 -29.03 -11.11
N PHE A 266 -12.24 -29.09 -10.29
CA PHE A 266 -13.64 -29.05 -10.73
C PHE A 266 -14.29 -27.76 -10.28
N LEU A 267 -14.85 -27.02 -11.22
CA LEU A 267 -15.63 -25.80 -11.00
C LEU A 267 -17.10 -26.06 -11.35
N ALA A 268 -17.98 -26.06 -10.35
CA ALA A 268 -19.41 -26.29 -10.51
C ALA A 268 -20.14 -25.04 -11.01
N GLU A 269 -20.83 -25.15 -12.15
CA GLU A 269 -21.93 -24.26 -12.48
C GLU A 269 -23.24 -24.76 -11.86
N ALA A 270 -23.55 -24.28 -10.66
CA ALA A 270 -24.83 -24.48 -10.00
C ALA A 270 -25.47 -23.12 -9.67
N ASN A 271 -26.31 -22.60 -10.58
CA ASN A 271 -27.08 -21.38 -10.33
C ASN A 271 -28.29 -21.70 -9.44
N GLN A 272 -28.06 -21.88 -8.14
CA GLN A 272 -29.04 -22.27 -7.13
C GLN A 272 -28.94 -21.35 -5.88
N TRP A 273 -29.80 -21.54 -4.89
CA TRP A 273 -29.70 -20.84 -3.60
C TRP A 273 -28.44 -21.26 -2.81
N PRO A 274 -27.88 -20.42 -1.92
CA PRO A 274 -26.61 -20.70 -1.25
C PRO A 274 -26.53 -22.08 -0.57
N GLU A 275 -27.62 -22.51 0.07
CA GLU A 275 -27.74 -23.80 0.74
C GLU A 275 -27.63 -24.99 -0.24
N ASP A 276 -28.23 -24.88 -1.41
CA ASP A 276 -28.20 -25.93 -2.43
C ASP A 276 -26.84 -25.98 -3.14
N VAL A 277 -26.22 -24.81 -3.39
CA VAL A 277 -24.88 -24.75 -3.98
C VAL A 277 -23.83 -25.37 -3.06
N ARG A 278 -24.00 -25.25 -1.73
CA ARG A 278 -23.08 -25.85 -0.76
C ARG A 278 -22.98 -27.37 -0.93
N ASP A 279 -24.05 -28.04 -1.32
CA ASP A 279 -24.05 -29.51 -1.45
C ASP A 279 -23.17 -30.00 -2.61
N TYR A 280 -22.87 -29.16 -3.60
CA TYR A 280 -21.93 -29.48 -4.68
C TYR A 280 -20.47 -29.51 -4.25
N PHE A 281 -20.15 -29.10 -3.02
CA PHE A 281 -18.83 -29.34 -2.44
C PHE A 281 -18.74 -30.73 -1.77
N GLY A 282 -19.88 -31.36 -1.48
CA GLY A 282 -19.97 -32.59 -0.70
C GLY A 282 -19.27 -32.47 0.65
N ASP A 283 -18.61 -33.55 1.07
CA ASP A 283 -17.70 -33.57 2.22
C ASP A 283 -16.25 -33.40 1.71
N ALA A 284 -16.04 -32.40 0.84
CA ALA A 284 -14.84 -32.19 0.03
C ALA A 284 -14.60 -33.26 -1.07
N ASP A 285 -15.60 -34.08 -1.37
CA ASP A 285 -15.55 -35.22 -2.29
C ASP A 285 -16.35 -35.02 -3.59
N GLU A 286 -16.82 -33.80 -3.86
CA GLU A 286 -17.50 -33.41 -5.11
C GLU A 286 -16.68 -32.35 -5.88
N CYS A 287 -17.16 -31.11 -6.00
CA CYS A 287 -16.46 -30.04 -6.67
C CYS A 287 -15.50 -29.31 -5.72
N HIS A 288 -14.38 -28.87 -6.28
CA HIS A 288 -13.39 -28.08 -5.55
C HIS A 288 -13.86 -26.61 -5.44
N MET A 289 -14.50 -26.13 -6.50
CA MET A 289 -15.05 -24.78 -6.60
C MET A 289 -16.50 -24.78 -7.06
N ALA A 290 -17.25 -23.77 -6.66
CA ALA A 290 -18.58 -23.46 -7.21
C ALA A 290 -18.74 -21.94 -7.38
N TYR A 291 -19.51 -21.52 -8.39
CA TYR A 291 -19.84 -20.10 -8.54
C TYR A 291 -20.69 -19.59 -7.38
N HIS A 292 -20.34 -18.41 -6.87
CA HIS A 292 -21.18 -17.72 -5.89
C HIS A 292 -22.29 -16.90 -6.57
N PHE A 293 -23.16 -17.57 -7.34
CA PHE A 293 -24.30 -16.94 -8.02
C PHE A 293 -25.17 -16.04 -7.11
N PRO A 294 -25.46 -16.42 -5.85
CA PRO A 294 -26.32 -15.59 -5.01
C PRO A 294 -25.76 -14.20 -4.68
N LEU A 295 -24.44 -14.06 -4.57
CA LEU A 295 -23.77 -12.81 -4.19
C LEU A 295 -23.78 -11.79 -5.33
N MET A 296 -23.61 -12.25 -6.58
CA MET A 296 -23.44 -11.39 -7.75
C MET A 296 -24.60 -10.38 -7.92
N PRO A 297 -25.89 -10.77 -7.97
CA PRO A 297 -27.00 -9.81 -8.11
C PRO A 297 -27.10 -8.83 -6.94
N ARG A 298 -26.74 -9.27 -5.73
CA ARG A 298 -26.82 -8.43 -4.52
C ARG A 298 -25.75 -7.35 -4.50
N MET A 299 -24.59 -7.55 -5.15
CA MET A 299 -23.61 -6.47 -5.35
C MET A 299 -24.20 -5.33 -6.18
N TYR A 300 -24.90 -5.64 -7.27
CA TYR A 300 -25.59 -4.63 -8.09
C TYR A 300 -26.70 -3.93 -7.29
N MET A 301 -27.55 -4.70 -6.61
CA MET A 301 -28.61 -4.13 -5.77
C MET A 301 -28.07 -3.20 -4.67
N ALA A 302 -26.98 -3.58 -4.00
CA ALA A 302 -26.39 -2.80 -2.92
C ALA A 302 -25.88 -1.43 -3.41
N VAL A 303 -25.29 -1.37 -4.60
CA VAL A 303 -24.89 -0.12 -5.24
C VAL A 303 -26.12 0.72 -5.64
N ALA A 304 -27.15 0.10 -6.23
CA ALA A 304 -28.35 0.82 -6.65
C ALA A 304 -29.17 1.36 -5.46
N GLN A 305 -29.24 0.62 -4.37
CA GLN A 305 -29.95 0.99 -3.15
C GLN A 305 -29.11 1.90 -2.23
N GLU A 306 -27.81 2.03 -2.51
CA GLU A 306 -26.83 2.66 -1.61
C GLU A 306 -26.89 2.06 -0.19
N ASP A 307 -27.02 0.73 -0.08
CA ASP A 307 -27.19 0.02 1.19
C ASP A 307 -26.40 -1.28 1.17
N ARG A 308 -25.60 -1.54 2.22
CA ARG A 308 -24.82 -2.79 2.34
C ARG A 308 -25.66 -4.03 2.60
N HIS A 309 -26.91 -3.86 3.02
CA HIS A 309 -27.75 -4.95 3.52
C HIS A 309 -27.88 -6.14 2.57
N PRO A 310 -28.12 -5.99 1.25
CA PRO A 310 -28.24 -7.14 0.35
C PRO A 310 -26.99 -8.02 0.34
N ILE A 311 -25.79 -7.44 0.39
CA ILE A 311 -24.52 -8.17 0.43
C ILE A 311 -24.36 -8.88 1.78
N VAL A 312 -24.56 -8.16 2.88
CA VAL A 312 -24.35 -8.71 4.23
C VAL A 312 -25.35 -9.84 4.51
N GLU A 313 -26.61 -9.66 4.13
CA GLU A 313 -27.67 -10.66 4.32
C GLU A 313 -27.37 -11.95 3.55
N ILE A 314 -27.03 -11.87 2.26
CA ILE A 314 -26.77 -13.08 1.48
C ILE A 314 -25.52 -13.81 1.98
N MET A 315 -24.48 -13.08 2.39
CA MET A 315 -23.26 -13.68 2.95
C MET A 315 -23.49 -14.36 4.30
N HIS A 316 -24.44 -13.89 5.12
CA HIS A 316 -24.85 -14.59 6.35
C HIS A 316 -25.66 -15.85 6.08
N GLN A 317 -26.37 -15.90 4.96
CA GLN A 317 -27.13 -17.08 4.54
C GLN A 317 -26.23 -18.12 3.86
N THR A 318 -25.11 -17.70 3.27
CA THR A 318 -24.12 -18.60 2.68
C THR A 318 -23.50 -19.52 3.74
N PRO A 319 -23.70 -20.85 3.65
CA PRO A 319 -23.12 -21.78 4.62
C PRO A 319 -21.59 -21.88 4.49
N ASN A 320 -20.94 -22.36 5.57
CA ASN A 320 -19.54 -22.72 5.52
C ASN A 320 -19.31 -23.90 4.54
N ILE A 321 -18.17 -23.84 3.84
CA ILE A 321 -17.73 -24.86 2.88
C ILE A 321 -16.53 -25.63 3.46
N PRO A 322 -16.22 -26.83 2.95
CA PRO A 322 -15.03 -27.57 3.40
C PRO A 322 -13.72 -26.78 3.19
N ASP A 323 -12.73 -26.97 4.07
CA ASP A 323 -11.47 -26.20 4.09
C ASP A 323 -10.64 -26.31 2.80
N SER A 324 -10.79 -27.39 2.02
CA SER A 324 -10.14 -27.55 0.73
C SER A 324 -10.91 -26.89 -0.43
N CYS A 325 -12.18 -26.54 -0.24
CA CYS A 325 -13.06 -26.01 -1.28
C CYS A 325 -13.01 -24.47 -1.34
N GLN A 326 -13.55 -23.88 -2.41
CA GLN A 326 -13.49 -22.43 -2.62
C GLN A 326 -14.65 -21.88 -3.45
N TRP A 327 -15.13 -20.68 -3.11
CA TRP A 327 -16.08 -19.95 -3.95
C TRP A 327 -15.39 -19.31 -5.16
N ALA A 328 -16.04 -19.35 -6.32
CA ALA A 328 -15.68 -18.55 -7.49
C ALA A 328 -16.58 -17.30 -7.56
N ILE A 329 -15.98 -16.11 -7.43
CA ILE A 329 -16.71 -14.84 -7.41
C ILE A 329 -16.60 -14.19 -8.78
N PHE A 330 -17.68 -13.61 -9.28
CA PHE A 330 -17.71 -12.95 -10.59
C PHE A 330 -18.75 -11.82 -10.58
N LEU A 331 -18.55 -10.83 -11.46
CA LEU A 331 -19.53 -9.76 -11.68
C LEU A 331 -20.40 -10.06 -12.89
N ARG A 332 -19.77 -10.42 -14.00
CA ARG A 332 -20.40 -10.81 -15.26
C ARG A 332 -19.68 -12.02 -15.85
N ASN A 333 -20.33 -12.63 -16.83
CA ASN A 333 -19.83 -13.75 -17.60
C ASN A 333 -20.38 -13.62 -19.04
N HIS A 334 -20.14 -14.66 -19.84
CA HIS A 334 -20.64 -14.77 -21.20
C HIS A 334 -22.17 -14.94 -21.37
N ASP A 335 -22.93 -15.12 -20.29
CA ASP A 335 -24.39 -15.21 -20.30
C ASP A 335 -25.02 -13.88 -19.86
N GLU A 336 -26.33 -13.85 -19.72
CA GLU A 336 -27.02 -12.76 -19.05
C GLU A 336 -26.71 -12.68 -17.56
N LEU A 337 -26.96 -11.52 -16.97
CA LEU A 337 -27.06 -11.40 -15.52
C LEU A 337 -28.33 -12.12 -15.09
N THR A 338 -28.18 -13.38 -14.66
CA THR A 338 -29.28 -14.23 -14.24
C THR A 338 -29.98 -13.68 -13.00
N LEU A 339 -31.32 -13.72 -13.03
CA LEU A 339 -32.22 -13.33 -11.95
C LEU A 339 -33.18 -14.49 -11.62
N GLU A 340 -32.75 -15.73 -11.84
CA GLU A 340 -33.50 -16.93 -11.46
C GLU A 340 -33.56 -17.07 -9.94
N MET A 341 -32.40 -17.01 -9.28
CA MET A 341 -32.22 -17.21 -7.83
C MET A 341 -32.29 -15.91 -7.03
N VAL A 342 -33.29 -15.10 -7.34
CA VAL A 342 -33.68 -13.91 -6.57
C VAL A 342 -35.19 -13.92 -6.35
N THR A 343 -35.68 -13.21 -5.33
CA THR A 343 -37.12 -13.08 -5.11
C THR A 343 -37.78 -12.25 -6.21
N ASP A 344 -39.09 -12.43 -6.42
CA ASP A 344 -39.83 -11.70 -7.47
C ASP A 344 -39.68 -10.17 -7.34
N LYS A 345 -39.66 -9.66 -6.11
CA LYS A 345 -39.48 -8.22 -5.84
C LYS A 345 -38.09 -7.73 -6.22
N GLU A 346 -37.06 -8.52 -5.92
CA GLU A 346 -35.68 -8.19 -6.30
C GLU A 346 -35.51 -8.23 -7.81
N ARG A 347 -36.12 -9.23 -8.48
CA ARG A 347 -36.13 -9.34 -9.94
C ARG A 347 -36.76 -8.11 -10.59
N ASP A 348 -37.95 -7.71 -10.15
CA ASP A 348 -38.63 -6.52 -10.66
C ASP A 348 -37.82 -5.25 -10.43
N TYR A 349 -37.17 -5.13 -9.28
CA TYR A 349 -36.27 -4.01 -8.98
C TYR A 349 -35.07 -3.97 -9.93
N MET A 350 -34.41 -5.12 -10.14
CA MET A 350 -33.27 -5.25 -11.06
C MET A 350 -33.66 -4.89 -12.50
N TYR A 351 -34.84 -5.33 -12.96
CA TYR A 351 -35.33 -4.96 -14.28
C TYR A 351 -35.61 -3.47 -14.43
N GLN A 352 -36.21 -2.83 -13.42
CA GLN A 352 -36.48 -1.38 -13.45
C GLN A 352 -35.19 -0.57 -13.44
N MET A 353 -34.19 -1.00 -12.69
CA MET A 353 -32.94 -0.28 -12.53
C MET A 353 -31.98 -0.47 -13.71
N TYR A 354 -31.80 -1.71 -14.18
CA TYR A 354 -30.71 -2.07 -15.09
C TYR A 354 -31.14 -2.49 -16.51
N ALA A 355 -32.45 -2.72 -16.71
CA ALA A 355 -33.03 -3.15 -17.99
C ALA A 355 -34.27 -2.31 -18.36
N ALA A 356 -34.06 -1.00 -18.47
CA ALA A 356 -35.11 -0.04 -18.84
C ALA A 356 -35.66 -0.30 -20.26
N ASP A 357 -34.81 -0.72 -21.21
CA ASP A 357 -35.25 -1.24 -22.51
C ASP A 357 -35.60 -2.73 -22.37
N PRO A 358 -36.82 -3.16 -22.74
CA PRO A 358 -37.21 -4.57 -22.72
C PRO A 358 -36.29 -5.48 -23.54
N GLN A 359 -35.63 -4.99 -24.59
CA GLN A 359 -34.66 -5.77 -25.37
C GLN A 359 -33.40 -6.11 -24.57
N MET A 360 -33.11 -5.43 -23.46
CA MET A 360 -32.00 -5.79 -22.58
C MET A 360 -32.29 -7.06 -21.75
N ARG A 361 -33.54 -7.53 -21.75
CA ARG A 361 -33.97 -8.72 -21.02
C ARG A 361 -33.93 -9.93 -21.95
N ILE A 362 -33.62 -11.08 -21.38
CA ILE A 362 -33.73 -12.38 -22.05
C ILE A 362 -33.93 -13.46 -20.99
N ASN A 363 -34.78 -14.44 -21.26
CA ASN A 363 -35.18 -15.46 -20.29
C ASN A 363 -35.56 -14.79 -18.95
N VAL A 364 -34.89 -15.18 -17.87
CA VAL A 364 -35.01 -14.57 -16.54
C VAL A 364 -33.73 -13.82 -16.17
N GLY A 365 -33.30 -12.87 -17.00
CA GLY A 365 -32.09 -12.07 -16.74
C GLY A 365 -31.87 -10.86 -17.64
N ILE A 366 -30.66 -10.26 -17.54
CA ILE A 366 -30.27 -9.01 -18.22
C ILE A 366 -29.00 -9.22 -19.06
N ARG A 367 -29.11 -9.18 -20.39
CA ARG A 367 -28.03 -9.46 -21.35
C ARG A 367 -27.14 -8.26 -21.67
N ARG A 368 -26.51 -7.71 -20.62
CA ARG A 368 -25.63 -6.53 -20.70
C ARG A 368 -24.25 -6.78 -20.07
N ARG A 369 -23.25 -6.02 -20.51
CA ARG A 369 -21.89 -6.00 -19.94
C ARG A 369 -21.80 -5.14 -18.68
N LEU A 370 -20.70 -5.28 -17.94
CA LEU A 370 -20.47 -4.57 -16.68
C LEU A 370 -20.48 -3.04 -16.84
N ALA A 371 -19.72 -2.49 -17.79
CA ALA A 371 -19.65 -1.04 -18.00
C ALA A 371 -20.99 -0.42 -18.40
N PRO A 372 -21.74 -1.01 -19.36
CA PRO A 372 -23.10 -0.57 -19.66
C PRO A 372 -24.09 -0.67 -18.48
N LEU A 373 -24.00 -1.71 -17.64
CA LEU A 373 -24.83 -1.82 -16.43
C LEU A 373 -24.54 -0.69 -15.42
N MET A 374 -23.30 -0.21 -15.37
CA MET A 374 -22.85 0.86 -14.48
C MET A 374 -22.93 2.27 -15.09
N ASP A 375 -23.59 2.43 -16.24
CA ASP A 375 -23.67 3.70 -16.99
C ASP A 375 -22.30 4.27 -17.39
N ASN A 376 -21.30 3.39 -17.56
CA ASN A 376 -19.89 3.73 -17.75
C ASN A 376 -19.30 4.61 -16.62
N ASP A 377 -19.91 4.60 -15.43
CA ASP A 377 -19.38 5.31 -14.27
C ASP A 377 -18.14 4.57 -13.76
N ARG A 378 -16.98 5.19 -14.00
CA ARG A 378 -15.69 4.62 -13.63
C ARG A 378 -15.53 4.38 -12.14
N ALA A 379 -16.17 5.19 -11.28
CA ALA A 379 -16.09 4.99 -9.84
C ALA A 379 -16.87 3.73 -9.41
N LYS A 380 -18.05 3.49 -10.00
CA LYS A 380 -18.80 2.24 -9.79
C LYS A 380 -18.05 1.01 -10.32
N LEU A 381 -17.43 1.12 -11.49
CA LEU A 381 -16.59 0.05 -12.06
C LEU A 381 -15.45 -0.34 -11.12
N LYS A 382 -14.76 0.66 -10.56
CA LYS A 382 -13.68 0.45 -9.60
C LYS A 382 -14.19 -0.17 -8.29
N LEU A 383 -15.33 0.31 -7.79
CA LEU A 383 -15.98 -0.22 -6.59
C LEU A 383 -16.35 -1.70 -6.73
N LEU A 384 -17.04 -2.06 -7.81
CA LEU A 384 -17.46 -3.46 -8.02
C LEU A 384 -16.26 -4.39 -8.24
N ASN A 385 -15.23 -3.97 -8.97
CA ASN A 385 -14.00 -4.75 -9.11
C ASN A 385 -13.25 -4.88 -7.77
N SER A 386 -13.25 -3.84 -6.94
CA SER A 386 -12.73 -3.94 -5.56
C SER A 386 -13.49 -4.99 -4.75
N LEU A 387 -14.83 -5.01 -4.80
CA LEU A 387 -15.62 -6.02 -4.13
C LEU A 387 -15.36 -7.43 -4.68
N LEU A 388 -15.27 -7.59 -6.00
CA LEU A 388 -14.91 -8.85 -6.67
C LEU A 388 -13.58 -9.40 -6.13
N LEU A 389 -12.58 -8.54 -6.01
CA LEU A 389 -11.22 -8.94 -5.66
C LEU A 389 -10.98 -9.09 -4.14
N SER A 390 -11.87 -8.55 -3.30
CA SER A 390 -11.74 -8.57 -1.83
C SER A 390 -12.71 -9.48 -1.08
N MET A 391 -13.77 -9.98 -1.74
CA MET A 391 -14.68 -10.97 -1.15
C MET A 391 -14.04 -12.36 -1.05
N PRO A 392 -14.50 -13.25 -0.15
CA PRO A 392 -13.87 -14.55 0.09
C PRO A 392 -14.09 -15.51 -1.08
N GLY A 393 -13.04 -15.70 -1.88
CA GLY A 393 -13.04 -16.61 -3.01
C GLY A 393 -12.02 -16.23 -4.09
N SER A 394 -12.08 -16.96 -5.19
CA SER A 394 -11.24 -16.73 -6.36
C SER A 394 -12.01 -15.94 -7.41
N PRO A 395 -11.56 -14.74 -7.79
CA PRO A 395 -12.29 -13.88 -8.71
C PRO A 395 -12.17 -14.37 -10.16
N ILE A 396 -13.25 -14.19 -10.91
CA ILE A 396 -13.34 -14.39 -12.35
C ILE A 396 -13.59 -13.04 -13.02
N ILE A 397 -12.71 -12.67 -13.95
CA ILE A 397 -12.83 -11.49 -14.79
C ILE A 397 -13.26 -11.93 -16.19
N TYR A 398 -14.30 -11.31 -16.74
CA TYR A 398 -14.78 -11.59 -18.09
C TYR A 398 -14.03 -10.74 -19.11
N TYR A 399 -13.56 -11.34 -20.22
CA TYR A 399 -12.66 -10.66 -21.13
C TYR A 399 -13.22 -9.33 -21.64
N GLY A 400 -12.43 -8.26 -21.56
CA GLY A 400 -12.81 -6.92 -21.98
C GLY A 400 -13.43 -6.05 -20.89
N ASP A 401 -13.84 -6.61 -19.75
CA ASP A 401 -14.35 -5.79 -18.63
C ASP A 401 -13.21 -4.99 -17.96
N GLU A 402 -11.96 -5.44 -18.05
CA GLU A 402 -10.77 -4.73 -17.59
C GLU A 402 -10.49 -3.43 -18.38
N ILE A 403 -10.97 -3.34 -19.61
CA ILE A 403 -10.94 -2.10 -20.41
C ILE A 403 -12.30 -1.38 -20.42
N GLY A 404 -13.36 -1.98 -19.86
CA GLY A 404 -14.70 -1.39 -19.85
C GLY A 404 -15.44 -1.53 -21.18
N MET A 405 -15.33 -2.68 -21.85
CA MET A 405 -16.07 -2.96 -23.08
C MET A 405 -17.59 -2.82 -22.90
N GLY A 406 -18.24 -2.32 -23.94
CA GLY A 406 -19.69 -2.25 -24.05
C GLY A 406 -20.32 -3.53 -24.58
N ASP A 407 -21.64 -3.48 -24.76
CA ASP A 407 -22.44 -4.57 -25.35
C ASP A 407 -23.13 -4.12 -26.64
N ASN A 408 -23.66 -5.09 -27.39
CA ASN A 408 -24.54 -4.86 -28.53
C ASN A 408 -25.84 -5.66 -28.37
N ILE A 409 -26.82 -5.08 -27.68
CA ILE A 409 -28.11 -5.72 -27.36
C ILE A 409 -28.97 -6.13 -28.57
N TYR A 410 -28.61 -5.65 -29.77
CA TYR A 410 -29.31 -6.00 -31.02
C TYR A 410 -28.83 -7.30 -31.63
N LEU A 411 -27.75 -7.88 -31.11
CA LEU A 411 -27.37 -9.25 -31.44
C LEU A 411 -28.38 -10.22 -30.79
N GLY A 412 -28.72 -11.28 -31.52
CA GLY A 412 -29.66 -12.29 -31.04
C GLY A 412 -29.11 -13.07 -29.85
N ASP A 413 -30.01 -13.56 -28.98
CA ASP A 413 -29.66 -14.29 -27.76
C ASP A 413 -28.70 -13.51 -26.83
N ARG A 414 -27.73 -14.17 -26.21
CA ARG A 414 -26.69 -13.64 -25.31
C ARG A 414 -25.44 -13.14 -26.04
N ASN A 415 -25.43 -13.15 -27.38
CA ASN A 415 -24.30 -12.70 -28.19
C ASN A 415 -23.96 -11.21 -27.98
N SER A 416 -24.85 -10.44 -27.36
CA SER A 416 -24.66 -9.03 -27.03
C SER A 416 -23.38 -8.76 -26.22
N VAL A 417 -22.95 -9.71 -25.39
CA VAL A 417 -21.76 -9.58 -24.53
C VAL A 417 -20.53 -10.31 -25.06
N ARG A 418 -20.64 -11.00 -26.21
CA ARG A 418 -19.62 -11.89 -26.80
C ARG A 418 -18.89 -11.27 -28.01
N THR A 419 -19.00 -9.96 -28.17
CA THR A 419 -18.36 -9.21 -29.28
C THR A 419 -16.83 -9.33 -29.24
N PRO A 420 -16.13 -9.12 -30.38
CA PRO A 420 -14.68 -9.26 -30.44
C PRO A 420 -13.94 -8.33 -29.47
N MET A 421 -12.86 -8.85 -28.87
CA MET A 421 -11.97 -8.09 -27.98
C MET A 421 -11.39 -6.86 -28.70
N GLN A 422 -11.32 -5.72 -28.00
CA GLN A 422 -10.93 -4.43 -28.61
C GLN A 422 -9.45 -4.13 -28.34
N TRP A 423 -8.57 -4.58 -29.24
CA TRP A 423 -7.11 -4.45 -29.10
C TRP A 423 -6.58 -3.06 -29.46
N THR A 424 -7.03 -2.50 -30.58
CA THR A 424 -6.51 -1.25 -31.15
C THR A 424 -7.66 -0.42 -31.74
N PRO A 425 -7.47 0.88 -32.04
CA PRO A 425 -8.46 1.67 -32.76
C PRO A 425 -8.54 1.34 -34.26
N ASP A 426 -7.71 0.42 -34.76
CA ASP A 426 -7.68 0.06 -36.19
C ASP A 426 -8.91 -0.78 -36.60
N ARG A 427 -8.98 -1.12 -37.88
CA ARG A 427 -10.01 -1.95 -38.49
C ARG A 427 -10.30 -3.19 -37.63
N ASN A 428 -11.60 -3.45 -37.44
CA ASN A 428 -12.12 -4.55 -36.63
C ASN A 428 -11.57 -4.54 -35.19
N ALA A 429 -11.27 -3.37 -34.62
CA ALA A 429 -10.67 -3.24 -33.29
C ALA A 429 -9.28 -3.91 -33.16
N GLY A 430 -8.59 -4.18 -34.27
CA GLY A 430 -7.36 -4.99 -34.29
C GLY A 430 -7.57 -6.47 -33.98
N PHE A 431 -8.80 -6.96 -33.84
CA PHE A 431 -9.11 -8.38 -33.61
C PHE A 431 -8.79 -9.26 -34.81
N SER A 432 -9.07 -8.78 -36.03
CA SER A 432 -8.95 -9.55 -37.28
C SER A 432 -8.61 -8.64 -38.47
N ARG A 433 -7.89 -9.18 -39.46
CA ARG A 433 -7.64 -8.52 -40.76
C ARG A 433 -8.72 -8.82 -41.81
N ALA A 434 -9.71 -9.65 -41.49
CA ALA A 434 -10.78 -10.04 -42.39
C ALA A 434 -11.66 -8.87 -42.84
N GLN A 435 -12.44 -9.09 -43.90
CA GLN A 435 -13.55 -8.19 -44.25
C GLN A 435 -14.53 -8.08 -43.07
N PRO A 436 -14.98 -6.88 -42.66
CA PRO A 436 -15.86 -6.73 -41.50
C PRO A 436 -17.12 -7.60 -41.57
N GLU A 437 -17.63 -7.85 -42.78
CA GLU A 437 -18.81 -8.68 -43.03
C GLU A 437 -18.57 -10.18 -42.77
N ARG A 438 -17.31 -10.61 -42.67
CA ARG A 438 -16.90 -11.99 -42.37
C ARG A 438 -16.66 -12.26 -40.88
N LEU A 439 -16.68 -11.23 -40.04
CA LEU A 439 -16.42 -11.39 -38.61
C LEU A 439 -17.51 -12.26 -37.96
N CYS A 440 -17.10 -13.09 -37.02
CA CYS A 440 -18.00 -13.88 -36.18
C CYS A 440 -19.09 -13.02 -35.53
N TYR A 441 -18.70 -11.87 -34.97
CA TYR A 441 -19.58 -10.84 -34.45
C TYR A 441 -19.02 -9.46 -34.82
N GLN A 442 -19.90 -8.46 -34.94
CA GLN A 442 -19.45 -7.09 -35.16
C GLN A 442 -18.86 -6.52 -33.87
N PRO A 443 -17.67 -5.89 -33.91
CA PRO A 443 -17.14 -5.12 -32.80
C PRO A 443 -18.09 -4.00 -32.40
N VAL A 444 -18.00 -3.57 -31.13
CA VAL A 444 -18.80 -2.46 -30.64
C VAL A 444 -18.35 -1.18 -31.35
N ARG A 445 -19.32 -0.40 -31.83
CA ARG A 445 -19.11 0.78 -32.67
C ARG A 445 -19.87 2.01 -32.21
N ASP A 446 -20.56 1.92 -31.07
CA ASP A 446 -21.28 3.07 -30.55
C ASP A 446 -20.29 4.16 -30.05
N PRO A 447 -20.73 5.42 -29.95
CA PRO A 447 -19.85 6.53 -29.58
C PRO A 447 -19.26 6.46 -28.17
N VAL A 448 -19.80 5.63 -27.27
CA VAL A 448 -19.37 5.54 -25.87
C VAL A 448 -18.41 4.36 -25.67
N TYR A 449 -18.73 3.19 -26.20
CA TYR A 449 -17.94 1.96 -25.99
C TYR A 449 -17.19 1.45 -27.21
N GLY A 450 -17.29 2.15 -28.35
CA GLY A 450 -16.66 1.74 -29.59
C GLY A 450 -15.14 1.62 -29.49
N TYR A 451 -14.56 0.69 -30.24
CA TYR A 451 -13.12 0.39 -30.18
C TYR A 451 -12.20 1.56 -30.53
N GLU A 452 -12.70 2.60 -31.21
CA GLU A 452 -11.96 3.85 -31.45
C GLU A 452 -11.63 4.59 -30.14
N SER A 453 -12.45 4.41 -29.10
CA SER A 453 -12.27 5.02 -27.77
C SER A 453 -11.87 4.01 -26.69
N VAL A 454 -12.42 2.79 -26.73
CA VAL A 454 -12.17 1.74 -25.74
C VAL A 454 -11.33 0.64 -26.37
N ASN A 455 -10.01 0.67 -26.19
CA ASN A 455 -9.13 -0.40 -26.66
C ASN A 455 -7.88 -0.56 -25.79
N VAL A 456 -7.24 -1.73 -25.88
CA VAL A 456 -6.04 -2.07 -25.11
C VAL A 456 -4.87 -1.13 -25.41
N GLU A 457 -4.59 -0.81 -26.67
CA GLU A 457 -3.47 0.06 -27.06
C GLU A 457 -3.57 1.44 -26.39
N ALA A 458 -4.72 2.11 -26.51
CA ALA A 458 -4.95 3.43 -25.93
C ALA A 458 -4.90 3.42 -24.40
N GLN A 459 -5.42 2.35 -23.77
CA GLN A 459 -5.41 2.23 -22.31
C GLN A 459 -4.06 1.83 -21.74
N SER A 460 -3.25 1.05 -22.48
CA SER A 460 -1.90 0.67 -22.03
C SER A 460 -0.99 1.90 -21.96
N ALA A 461 -1.08 2.79 -22.96
CA ALA A 461 -0.32 4.04 -22.99
C ALA A 461 -0.73 5.07 -21.91
N ASN A 462 -1.93 4.96 -21.33
CA ASN A 462 -2.42 5.89 -20.31
C ASN A 462 -2.31 5.26 -18.91
N SER A 463 -1.36 5.73 -18.08
CA SER A 463 -1.16 5.24 -16.71
C SER A 463 -2.41 5.35 -15.83
N SER A 464 -3.30 6.28 -16.14
CA SER A 464 -4.57 6.48 -15.43
C SER A 464 -5.74 5.74 -16.07
N SER A 465 -5.54 4.76 -16.95
CA SER A 465 -6.61 3.98 -17.60
C SER A 465 -7.28 2.96 -16.67
N LEU A 466 -8.42 2.39 -17.08
CA LEU A 466 -9.07 1.33 -16.30
C LEU A 466 -8.20 0.06 -16.31
N LEU A 467 -7.61 -0.26 -17.46
CA LEU A 467 -6.68 -1.38 -17.61
C LEU A 467 -5.50 -1.31 -16.64
N ASN A 468 -4.78 -0.20 -16.62
CA ASN A 468 -3.60 -0.05 -15.75
C ASN A 468 -3.99 0.00 -14.27
N TRP A 469 -5.18 0.53 -13.96
CA TRP A 469 -5.74 0.46 -12.61
C TRP A 469 -6.09 -0.99 -12.20
N MET A 470 -6.67 -1.79 -13.10
CA MET A 470 -6.96 -3.22 -12.86
C MET A 470 -5.69 -4.03 -12.66
N ARG A 471 -4.66 -3.82 -13.51
CA ARG A 471 -3.34 -4.43 -13.35
C ARG A 471 -2.78 -4.16 -11.96
N HIS A 472 -2.75 -2.90 -11.55
CA HIS A 472 -2.23 -2.51 -10.24
C HIS A 472 -3.02 -3.15 -9.09
N LEU A 473 -4.35 -3.16 -9.17
CA LEU A 473 -5.20 -3.78 -8.14
C LEU A 473 -4.99 -5.30 -8.05
N LEU A 474 -4.80 -5.98 -9.19
CA LEU A 474 -4.48 -7.41 -9.25
C LEU A 474 -3.09 -7.72 -8.68
N THR A 475 -2.09 -6.88 -8.94
CA THR A 475 -0.77 -6.99 -8.32
C THR A 475 -0.88 -6.88 -6.79
N VAL A 476 -1.61 -5.89 -6.28
CA VAL A 476 -1.84 -5.73 -4.83
C VAL A 476 -2.55 -6.96 -4.26
N ARG A 477 -3.60 -7.48 -4.91
CA ARG A 477 -4.26 -8.71 -4.48
C ARG A 477 -3.28 -9.90 -4.44
N GLY A 478 -2.44 -10.04 -5.45
CA GLY A 478 -1.48 -11.16 -5.57
C GLY A 478 -0.39 -11.17 -4.48
N GLN A 479 -0.15 -10.03 -3.83
CA GLN A 479 0.80 -9.90 -2.71
C GLN A 479 0.19 -10.33 -1.36
N HIS A 480 -1.13 -10.49 -1.28
CA HIS A 480 -1.87 -10.68 -0.04
C HIS A 480 -2.78 -11.92 -0.09
N PRO A 481 -2.30 -13.10 0.37
CA PRO A 481 -3.08 -14.33 0.39
C PRO A 481 -4.38 -14.23 1.19
N ALA A 482 -4.51 -13.28 2.13
CA ALA A 482 -5.72 -13.08 2.91
C ALA A 482 -6.96 -12.80 2.05
N PHE A 483 -6.82 -12.24 0.84
CA PHE A 483 -7.95 -12.09 -0.08
C PHE A 483 -8.50 -13.43 -0.59
N GLY A 484 -7.63 -14.37 -0.94
CA GLY A 484 -8.04 -15.70 -1.43
C GLY A 484 -8.43 -16.64 -0.29
N ARG A 485 -7.61 -16.69 0.76
CA ARG A 485 -7.67 -17.75 1.80
C ARG A 485 -8.20 -17.27 3.16
N GLY A 486 -8.26 -15.97 3.39
CA GLY A 486 -8.57 -15.43 4.71
C GLY A 486 -10.03 -15.56 5.10
N SER A 487 -10.27 -15.55 6.41
CA SER A 487 -11.62 -15.42 6.98
C SER A 487 -12.26 -14.09 6.55
N LEU A 488 -13.57 -13.97 6.78
CA LEU A 488 -14.32 -12.74 6.55
C LEU A 488 -15.05 -12.35 7.84
N THR A 489 -14.78 -11.14 8.35
CA THR A 489 -15.49 -10.58 9.50
C THR A 489 -16.11 -9.23 9.12
N PHE A 490 -17.43 -9.15 9.05
CA PHE A 490 -18.11 -7.88 8.77
C PHE A 490 -18.03 -6.92 9.97
N LEU A 491 -17.76 -5.66 9.67
CA LEU A 491 -17.91 -4.53 10.59
C LEU A 491 -19.26 -3.84 10.32
N TYR A 492 -19.90 -3.35 11.38
CA TYR A 492 -21.24 -2.76 11.30
C TYR A 492 -21.24 -1.27 11.68
N PRO A 493 -20.62 -0.38 10.87
CA PRO A 493 -20.72 1.04 11.13
C PRO A 493 -22.17 1.50 11.09
N GLY A 494 -22.53 2.51 11.89
CA GLY A 494 -23.90 3.06 11.93
C GLY A 494 -24.39 3.55 10.56
N ASN A 495 -23.47 3.97 9.68
CA ASN A 495 -23.78 4.34 8.31
C ASN A 495 -23.98 3.10 7.42
N ARG A 496 -25.24 2.82 7.03
CA ARG A 496 -25.63 1.68 6.17
C ARG A 496 -25.08 1.76 4.74
N LYS A 497 -24.69 2.94 4.28
CA LYS A 497 -24.10 3.15 2.94
C LYS A 497 -22.67 2.61 2.83
N ILE A 498 -22.03 2.32 3.98
CA ILE A 498 -20.66 1.83 4.04
C ILE A 498 -20.67 0.33 4.32
N LEU A 499 -20.06 -0.44 3.43
CA LEU A 499 -19.70 -1.83 3.67
C LEU A 499 -18.25 -1.87 4.19
N ALA A 500 -18.03 -2.48 5.35
CA ALA A 500 -16.70 -2.61 5.93
C ALA A 500 -16.52 -4.05 6.44
N PHE A 501 -15.35 -4.63 6.21
CA PHE A 501 -15.02 -5.99 6.66
C PHE A 501 -13.51 -6.19 6.78
N ILE A 502 -13.13 -7.19 7.57
CA ILE A 502 -11.77 -7.64 7.77
C ILE A 502 -11.57 -8.97 7.03
N ARG A 503 -10.42 -9.11 6.36
CA ARG A 503 -9.87 -10.37 5.87
C ARG A 503 -8.63 -10.71 6.68
N GLU A 504 -8.53 -11.94 7.17
CA GLU A 504 -7.40 -12.36 8.00
C GLU A 504 -6.90 -13.75 7.61
N PHE A 505 -5.58 -13.87 7.38
CA PHE A 505 -4.91 -15.14 7.11
C PHE A 505 -3.45 -15.08 7.58
N GLU A 506 -3.03 -16.01 8.46
CA GLU A 506 -1.63 -16.17 8.88
C GLU A 506 -0.91 -14.86 9.32
N GLY A 507 -1.64 -13.92 9.93
CA GLY A 507 -1.11 -12.63 10.38
C GLY A 507 -1.20 -11.48 9.36
N ASP A 508 -1.59 -11.75 8.11
CA ASP A 508 -1.99 -10.75 7.11
C ASP A 508 -3.43 -10.32 7.40
N VAL A 509 -3.59 -9.08 7.90
CA VAL A 509 -4.89 -8.52 8.33
C VAL A 509 -5.23 -7.32 7.45
N ILE A 510 -6.32 -7.43 6.70
CA ILE A 510 -6.75 -6.44 5.72
C ILE A 510 -8.10 -5.88 6.11
N LEU A 511 -8.19 -4.56 6.25
CA LEU A 511 -9.44 -3.81 6.39
C LEU A 511 -9.90 -3.30 5.01
N CYS A 512 -11.04 -3.81 4.56
CA CYS A 512 -11.71 -3.34 3.34
C CYS A 512 -12.89 -2.45 3.72
N ILE A 513 -12.97 -1.26 3.10
CA ILE A 513 -14.08 -0.32 3.30
C ILE A 513 -14.56 0.17 1.95
N ALA A 514 -15.86 0.11 1.69
CA ALA A 514 -16.49 0.44 0.43
C ALA A 514 -17.69 1.37 0.65
N ASN A 515 -17.70 2.52 -0.01
CA ASN A 515 -18.84 3.43 -0.03
C ASN A 515 -19.76 3.07 -1.19
N LEU A 516 -20.96 2.58 -0.89
CA LEU A 516 -21.96 2.20 -1.91
C LEU A 516 -22.77 3.40 -2.41
N SER A 517 -22.64 4.57 -1.76
CA SER A 517 -23.34 5.79 -2.11
C SER A 517 -22.58 6.62 -3.15
N ARG A 518 -23.33 7.30 -4.02
CA ARG A 518 -22.77 8.26 -5.00
C ARG A 518 -22.16 9.52 -4.39
N HIS A 519 -22.44 9.78 -3.12
CA HIS A 519 -21.95 10.94 -2.38
C HIS A 519 -20.93 10.53 -1.32
N ALA A 520 -20.07 11.47 -0.92
CA ALA A 520 -19.11 11.26 0.16
C ALA A 520 -19.84 10.86 1.46
N GLN A 521 -19.26 9.92 2.20
CA GLN A 521 -19.85 9.37 3.42
C GLN A 521 -18.82 9.35 4.55
N PRO A 522 -19.21 9.75 5.79
CA PRO A 522 -18.41 9.48 6.98
C PRO A 522 -18.62 8.03 7.45
N VAL A 523 -17.61 7.47 8.08
CA VAL A 523 -17.66 6.16 8.74
C VAL A 523 -16.93 6.21 10.08
N GLU A 524 -17.55 5.64 11.10
CA GLU A 524 -16.95 5.35 12.39
C GLU A 524 -16.89 3.83 12.55
N LEU A 525 -15.69 3.29 12.74
CA LEU A 525 -15.47 1.85 12.92
C LEU A 525 -15.03 1.55 14.35
N ALA A 526 -15.73 0.62 15.01
CA ALA A 526 -15.26 0.05 16.26
C ALA A 526 -14.14 -0.96 15.95
N MET A 527 -12.91 -0.65 16.37
CA MET A 527 -11.70 -1.42 16.02
C MET A 527 -10.86 -1.77 17.26
N ASP A 528 -11.50 -1.94 18.42
CA ASP A 528 -10.83 -2.17 19.71
C ASP A 528 -9.87 -3.38 19.68
N GLU A 529 -10.19 -4.41 18.89
CA GLU A 529 -9.38 -5.62 18.72
C GLU A 529 -8.02 -5.36 18.06
N TRP A 530 -7.92 -4.35 17.19
CA TRP A 530 -6.71 -3.98 16.46
C TRP A 530 -6.07 -2.71 17.03
N ARG A 531 -6.27 -2.43 18.32
CA ARG A 531 -5.66 -1.28 18.98
C ARG A 531 -4.13 -1.31 18.85
N GLY A 532 -3.54 -0.16 18.55
CA GLY A 532 -2.10 0.01 18.34
C GLY A 532 -1.61 -0.41 16.95
N TYR A 533 -2.47 -1.01 16.12
CA TYR A 533 -2.15 -1.20 14.70
C TYR A 533 -2.30 0.12 13.94
N VAL A 534 -1.46 0.29 12.93
CA VAL A 534 -1.43 1.40 11.98
C VAL A 534 -2.03 0.87 10.67
N PRO A 535 -3.16 1.42 10.21
CA PRO A 535 -3.69 1.11 8.88
C PRO A 535 -2.79 1.72 7.80
N VAL A 536 -2.32 0.91 6.87
CA VAL A 536 -1.50 1.36 5.73
C VAL A 536 -2.29 1.12 4.44
N GLU A 537 -2.62 2.18 3.71
CA GLU A 537 -3.42 2.09 2.48
C GLU A 537 -2.62 1.33 1.41
N MET A 538 -3.19 0.28 0.82
CA MET A 538 -2.42 -0.72 0.06
C MET A 538 -1.99 -0.26 -1.35
N MET A 539 -2.66 0.74 -1.94
CA MET A 539 -2.33 1.20 -3.30
C MET A 539 -1.18 2.22 -3.29
N GLY A 540 -1.23 3.20 -2.39
CA GLY A 540 -0.26 4.28 -2.22
C GLY A 540 0.63 4.15 -0.98
N ARG A 541 0.51 3.05 -0.23
CA ARG A 541 1.35 2.70 0.95
C ARG A 541 1.41 3.76 2.03
N THR A 542 0.36 4.59 2.11
CA THR A 542 0.32 5.71 3.04
C THR A 542 -0.17 5.23 4.40
N ALA A 543 0.62 5.44 5.44
CA ALA A 543 0.23 5.16 6.81
C ALA A 543 -0.85 6.17 7.27
N PHE A 544 -1.86 5.66 7.96
CA PHE A 544 -2.91 6.44 8.62
C PHE A 544 -2.66 6.51 10.13
N PRO A 545 -3.38 7.36 10.88
CA PRO A 545 -3.28 7.38 12.34
C PRO A 545 -3.47 5.99 12.96
N PRO A 546 -2.72 5.64 14.03
CA PRO A 546 -2.88 4.37 14.73
C PRO A 546 -4.29 4.21 15.29
N ILE A 547 -4.76 2.97 15.37
CA ILE A 547 -6.05 2.64 15.95
C ILE A 547 -5.97 2.83 17.47
N GLY A 548 -6.70 3.83 17.97
CA GLY A 548 -6.80 4.17 19.38
C GLY A 548 -8.03 3.56 20.07
N HIS A 549 -8.48 4.23 21.13
CA HIS A 549 -9.69 3.85 21.90
C HIS A 549 -11.00 4.41 21.33
N LEU A 550 -10.91 5.45 20.51
CA LEU A 550 -12.07 6.06 19.90
C LEU A 550 -12.48 5.29 18.64
N PRO A 551 -13.76 5.33 18.25
CA PRO A 551 -14.18 4.85 16.94
C PRO A 551 -13.31 5.46 15.84
N TYR A 552 -12.80 4.59 14.96
CA TYR A 552 -11.89 5.01 13.91
C TYR A 552 -12.66 5.75 12.82
N LEU A 553 -12.48 7.07 12.77
CA LEU A 553 -13.19 7.96 11.86
C LEU A 553 -12.49 8.05 10.51
N LEU A 554 -13.23 7.78 9.44
CA LEU A 554 -12.78 7.99 8.06
C LEU A 554 -13.86 8.72 7.25
N THR A 555 -13.44 9.32 6.14
CA THR A 555 -14.35 9.86 5.12
C THR A 555 -13.99 9.28 3.77
N ILE A 556 -15.01 8.87 3.02
CA ILE A 556 -14.82 8.15 1.75
C ILE A 556 -15.61 8.87 0.67
N ALA A 557 -14.98 9.15 -0.47
CA ALA A 557 -15.62 9.75 -1.63
C ALA A 557 -16.77 8.85 -2.16
N GLY A 558 -17.66 9.43 -2.98
CA GLY A 558 -18.74 8.66 -3.62
C GLY A 558 -18.19 7.50 -4.44
N TYR A 559 -18.73 6.29 -4.22
CA TYR A 559 -18.23 5.03 -4.80
C TYR A 559 -16.74 4.74 -4.54
N GLY A 560 -16.10 5.44 -3.60
CA GLY A 560 -14.73 5.19 -3.18
C GLY A 560 -14.62 3.93 -2.32
N PHE A 561 -13.41 3.38 -2.27
CA PHE A 561 -13.07 2.30 -1.36
C PHE A 561 -11.64 2.49 -0.83
N TYR A 562 -11.34 1.82 0.27
CA TYR A 562 -10.00 1.66 0.82
C TYR A 562 -9.72 0.20 1.12
N TRP A 563 -8.50 -0.24 0.83
CA TRP A 563 -7.92 -1.44 1.40
C TRP A 563 -6.75 -1.02 2.28
N PHE A 564 -6.76 -1.40 3.55
CA PHE A 564 -5.69 -1.14 4.49
C PHE A 564 -5.09 -2.45 4.97
N GLU A 565 -3.77 -2.56 4.94
CA GLU A 565 -3.05 -3.57 5.70
C GLU A 565 -2.83 -3.03 7.13
N LEU A 566 -3.19 -3.80 8.15
CA LEU A 566 -3.02 -3.38 9.54
C LEU A 566 -1.65 -3.86 10.07
N LYS A 567 -0.76 -2.94 10.48
CA LYS A 567 0.60 -3.26 10.99
C LYS A 567 0.92 -2.67 12.35
N GLN A 568 1.75 -3.35 13.17
CA GLN A 568 2.14 -2.86 14.51
C GLN A 568 3.45 -2.04 14.56
N ASN A 569 4.35 -2.21 13.57
CA ASN A 569 5.69 -1.61 13.59
C ASN A 569 5.91 -0.66 12.40
N VAL A 570 4.95 0.24 12.16
CA VAL A 570 5.05 1.25 11.10
C VAL A 570 5.21 2.62 11.74
N ASP A 571 6.07 3.44 11.15
CA ASP A 571 6.20 4.83 11.56
C ASP A 571 4.83 5.52 11.42
N VAL A 572 4.31 5.98 12.55
CA VAL A 572 3.11 6.79 12.61
C VAL A 572 3.32 8.06 11.77
N PRO A 573 2.28 8.56 11.07
CA PRO A 573 2.42 9.78 10.27
C PRO A 573 3.03 10.91 11.08
N SER A 574 4.00 11.62 10.51
CA SER A 574 4.77 12.65 11.22
C SER A 574 3.92 13.81 11.75
N TRP A 575 2.72 13.99 11.18
CA TRP A 575 1.73 15.00 11.55
C TRP A 575 0.68 14.49 12.55
N HIS A 576 0.69 13.21 12.95
CA HIS A 576 -0.25 12.68 13.92
C HIS A 576 0.20 13.01 15.35
N GLU A 577 -0.72 13.57 16.13
CA GLU A 577 -0.56 13.84 17.56
C GLU A 577 -1.53 12.96 18.36
N ASP A 578 -1.00 12.22 19.34
CA ASP A 578 -1.83 11.43 20.26
C ASP A 578 -2.29 12.33 21.43
N HIS A 579 -3.57 12.70 21.42
CA HIS A 579 -4.17 13.55 22.44
C HIS A 579 -4.86 12.76 23.58
N SER A 580 -4.61 11.45 23.70
CA SER A 580 -5.26 10.61 24.70
C SER A 580 -4.78 10.95 26.13
N LEU A 581 -5.72 11.23 27.05
CA LEU A 581 -5.40 11.34 28.48
C LEU A 581 -4.95 9.98 29.04
N PRO A 582 -3.85 9.91 29.81
CA PRO A 582 -3.55 8.71 30.59
C PRO A 582 -4.62 8.54 31.68
N ASP A 583 -5.40 7.46 31.63
CA ASP A 583 -6.44 7.16 32.63
C ASP A 583 -5.91 7.14 34.09
N ASP A 584 -4.62 6.86 34.25
CA ASP A 584 -3.92 6.74 35.54
C ASP A 584 -3.08 7.98 35.95
N ALA A 585 -3.27 9.14 35.31
CA ALA A 585 -2.44 10.32 35.59
C ALA A 585 -2.48 10.73 37.09
N PRO A 586 -1.32 11.01 37.72
CA PRO A 586 -1.25 11.32 39.15
C PRO A 586 -2.02 12.60 39.50
N VAL A 587 -2.65 12.63 40.68
CA VAL A 587 -3.42 13.80 41.15
C VAL A 587 -2.63 14.60 42.20
N LEU A 588 -2.37 15.87 41.92
CA LEU A 588 -1.74 16.83 42.84
C LEU A 588 -2.80 17.60 43.66
N VAL A 589 -2.62 17.69 44.97
CA VAL A 589 -3.52 18.41 45.88
C VAL A 589 -3.02 19.85 46.09
N MET A 590 -3.58 20.79 45.34
CA MET A 590 -3.16 22.19 45.34
C MET A 590 -4.02 23.01 46.30
N PHE A 591 -3.56 23.28 47.52
CA PHE A 591 -4.30 24.10 48.49
C PHE A 591 -4.16 25.62 48.28
N ASP A 592 -3.03 26.06 47.70
CA ASP A 592 -2.73 27.42 47.24
C ASP A 592 -1.97 27.41 45.90
N ARG A 593 -2.59 26.86 44.84
CA ARG A 593 -2.02 26.76 43.47
C ARG A 593 -0.57 26.21 43.49
N TRP A 594 0.35 26.71 42.66
CA TRP A 594 1.75 26.23 42.65
C TRP A 594 2.49 26.41 43.97
N ARG A 595 2.12 27.37 44.83
CA ARG A 595 2.76 27.52 46.16
C ARG A 595 2.53 26.29 47.05
N SER A 596 1.55 25.45 46.71
CA SER A 596 1.27 24.21 47.43
C SER A 596 2.37 23.15 47.33
N VAL A 597 3.22 23.19 46.31
CA VAL A 597 4.30 22.20 46.10
C VAL A 597 5.66 22.70 46.60
N PHE A 598 5.71 23.87 47.25
CA PHE A 598 6.94 24.43 47.80
C PHE A 598 6.82 24.55 49.32
N PRO A 599 7.46 23.65 50.10
CA PRO A 599 7.35 23.65 51.57
C PRO A 599 7.78 24.98 52.23
N ALA A 600 8.70 25.71 51.60
CA ALA A 600 9.16 27.01 52.09
C ALA A 600 8.08 28.11 52.03
N ASP A 601 7.16 28.01 51.06
CA ASP A 601 6.08 28.99 50.83
C ASP A 601 4.76 28.59 51.51
N ALA A 602 4.69 27.36 52.06
CA ALA A 602 3.50 26.82 52.70
C ALA A 602 3.36 27.26 54.17
N GLU A 603 2.11 27.41 54.64
CA GLU A 603 1.82 27.65 56.06
C GLU A 603 2.39 26.50 56.94
N PRO A 604 2.85 26.78 58.18
CA PRO A 604 3.51 25.78 59.04
C PRO A 604 2.73 24.48 59.25
N ASN A 605 1.40 24.54 59.27
CA ASN A 605 0.50 23.38 59.42
C ASN A 605 0.32 22.56 58.12
N ARG A 606 0.87 23.01 56.99
CA ARG A 606 0.74 22.39 55.67
C ARG A 606 2.08 22.03 55.03
N GLN A 607 3.20 22.26 55.69
CA GLN A 607 4.53 21.95 55.15
C GLN A 607 4.72 20.46 54.81
N GLU A 608 4.24 19.53 55.66
CA GLU A 608 4.30 18.08 55.36
C GLU A 608 3.47 17.71 54.13
N LEU A 609 2.30 18.33 53.96
CA LEU A 609 1.46 18.13 52.77
C LEU A 609 2.16 18.69 51.53
N ALA A 610 2.75 19.88 51.63
CA ALA A 610 3.50 20.50 50.55
C ALA A 610 4.68 19.61 50.11
N GLN A 611 5.41 19.05 51.07
CA GLN A 611 6.53 18.14 50.80
C GLN A 611 6.07 16.83 50.13
N SER A 612 4.89 16.32 50.49
CA SER A 612 4.29 15.16 49.81
C SER A 612 3.92 15.47 48.35
N GLU A 613 3.35 16.64 48.09
CA GLU A 613 2.95 17.04 46.73
C GLU A 613 4.15 17.42 45.86
N GLU A 614 5.18 18.05 46.44
CA GLU A 614 6.50 18.23 45.81
C GLU A 614 7.08 16.88 45.37
N LYS A 615 7.10 15.91 46.29
CA LYS A 615 7.58 14.55 46.00
C LYS A 615 6.76 13.88 44.89
N ARG A 616 5.44 14.02 44.90
CA ARG A 616 4.57 13.46 43.86
C ARG A 616 4.85 14.09 42.49
N LEU A 617 5.09 15.40 42.43
CA LEU A 617 5.48 16.09 41.20
C LEU A 617 6.84 15.60 40.68
N LEU A 618 7.86 15.56 41.54
CA LEU A 618 9.26 15.31 41.17
C LEU A 618 9.62 13.83 40.99
N HIS A 619 8.93 12.90 41.67
CA HIS A 619 9.23 11.45 41.63
C HIS A 619 8.20 10.65 40.83
N GLN A 620 7.05 11.23 40.46
CA GLN A 620 6.01 10.50 39.72
C GLN A 620 5.60 11.26 38.47
N ALA A 621 5.00 12.43 38.61
CA ALA A 621 4.37 13.13 37.48
C ALA A 621 5.38 13.57 36.39
N LEU A 622 6.41 14.34 36.75
CA LEU A 622 7.39 14.82 35.78
C LEU A 622 8.25 13.71 35.18
N PRO A 623 8.79 12.74 35.95
CA PRO A 623 9.50 11.60 35.39
C PRO A 623 8.71 10.84 34.33
N GLU A 624 7.45 10.51 34.63
CA GLU A 624 6.59 9.73 33.74
C GLU A 624 6.20 10.52 32.50
N PHE A 625 5.96 11.82 32.64
CA PHE A 625 5.71 12.69 31.50
C PHE A 625 6.95 12.80 30.60
N ILE A 626 8.11 13.16 31.16
CA ILE A 626 9.38 13.37 30.43
C ILE A 626 9.83 12.08 29.74
N GLY A 627 9.75 10.93 30.42
CA GLY A 627 10.10 9.62 29.85
C GLY A 627 9.26 9.22 28.63
N ARG A 628 8.04 9.77 28.50
CA ARG A 628 7.18 9.57 27.33
C ARG A 628 7.46 10.55 26.18
N GLN A 629 8.12 11.67 26.46
CA GLN A 629 8.35 12.70 25.46
C GLN A 629 9.40 12.28 24.42
N ARG A 630 9.10 12.59 23.16
CA ARG A 630 10.01 12.31 22.04
C ARG A 630 11.36 13.01 22.17
N TRP A 631 11.36 14.24 22.66
CA TRP A 631 12.57 15.05 22.85
C TRP A 631 13.54 14.51 23.92
N PHE A 632 13.12 13.52 24.71
CA PHE A 632 13.93 12.91 25.77
C PHE A 632 14.23 11.43 25.50
N ARG A 633 13.20 10.63 25.18
CA ARG A 633 13.29 9.15 25.12
C ARG A 633 14.24 8.60 24.05
N GLU A 634 14.53 9.39 23.01
CA GLU A 634 15.42 8.96 21.92
C GLU A 634 16.92 9.07 22.28
N GLN A 635 17.26 9.79 23.35
CA GLN A 635 18.65 10.03 23.75
C GLN A 635 18.93 9.64 25.22
N HIS A 636 17.89 9.49 26.03
CA HIS A 636 18.01 9.27 27.47
C HIS A 636 17.00 8.24 27.99
N THR A 637 17.38 7.56 29.08
CA THR A 637 16.49 6.68 29.84
C THR A 637 15.62 7.49 30.80
N MET A 638 14.38 7.02 31.03
CA MET A 638 13.43 7.68 31.93
C MET A 638 14.06 7.96 33.31
N PRO A 639 14.02 9.21 33.80
CA PRO A 639 14.62 9.53 35.09
C PRO A 639 13.80 8.91 36.23
N GLU A 640 14.44 8.51 37.32
CA GLU A 640 13.69 8.05 38.51
C GLU A 640 13.07 9.21 39.29
N HIS A 641 13.76 10.35 39.34
CA HIS A 641 13.28 11.58 39.97
C HIS A 641 14.03 12.80 39.43
N LEU A 642 13.46 13.98 39.65
CA LEU A 642 14.10 15.28 39.39
C LEU A 642 14.26 16.07 40.68
N ALA A 643 15.11 17.10 40.64
CA ALA A 643 15.23 18.10 41.70
C ALA A 643 15.06 19.52 41.13
N PHE A 644 14.38 20.40 41.88
CA PHE A 644 14.35 21.82 41.54
C PHE A 644 15.76 22.42 41.66
N ASP A 645 16.22 23.05 40.59
CA ASP A 645 17.43 23.86 40.65
C ASP A 645 17.10 25.34 40.84
N ASP A 646 16.21 25.88 40.02
CA ASP A 646 15.70 27.25 40.16
C ASP A 646 14.29 27.36 39.60
N TYR A 647 13.50 28.32 40.07
CA TYR A 647 12.12 28.49 39.61
C TYR A 647 11.58 29.89 39.83
N VAL A 648 10.50 30.21 39.13
CA VAL A 648 9.64 31.37 39.40
C VAL A 648 8.18 30.98 39.22
N ILE A 649 7.34 31.45 40.14
CA ILE A 649 5.88 31.37 40.04
C ILE A 649 5.38 32.75 39.64
N ASN A 650 4.49 32.82 38.67
CA ASN A 650 3.88 34.10 38.28
C ASN A 650 2.97 34.67 39.39
N ASP A 651 2.60 35.95 39.27
CA ASP A 651 1.83 36.65 40.31
C ASP A 651 0.45 36.03 40.61
N ASP A 652 -0.19 35.42 39.60
CA ASP A 652 -1.47 34.74 39.79
C ASP A 652 -1.32 33.30 40.32
N GLY A 653 -0.10 32.76 40.44
CA GLY A 653 0.16 31.44 40.98
C GLY A 653 -0.22 30.27 40.08
N ASN A 654 -0.72 30.50 38.86
CA ASN A 654 -1.18 29.44 37.95
C ASN A 654 -0.05 28.89 37.06
N SER A 655 1.01 29.67 36.82
CA SER A 655 2.13 29.26 35.99
C SER A 655 3.42 29.13 36.81
N LEU A 656 4.16 28.06 36.56
CA LEU A 656 5.47 27.77 37.13
C LEU A 656 6.48 27.66 36.00
N VAL A 657 7.57 28.41 36.07
CA VAL A 657 8.71 28.27 35.15
C VAL A 657 9.85 27.68 35.96
N GLY A 658 10.20 26.43 35.69
CA GLY A 658 11.17 25.67 36.47
C GLY A 658 12.37 25.18 35.65
N LEU A 659 13.54 25.23 36.29
CA LEU A 659 14.75 24.52 35.91
C LEU A 659 14.92 23.32 36.85
N PHE A 660 15.02 22.14 36.27
CA PHE A 660 15.09 20.86 36.98
C PHE A 660 16.41 20.17 36.68
N SER A 661 17.05 19.59 37.68
CA SER A 661 18.25 18.76 37.50
C SER A 661 17.89 17.28 37.58
N VAL A 662 18.57 16.46 36.78
CA VAL A 662 18.51 14.99 36.87
C VAL A 662 19.72 14.51 37.68
N PRO A 663 19.53 13.92 38.88
CA PRO A 663 20.64 13.51 39.76
C PRO A 663 21.51 12.41 39.16
N GLN A 664 22.80 12.44 39.51
CA GLN A 664 23.90 11.73 38.84
C GLN A 664 23.89 10.19 38.99
N GLU A 665 23.07 9.61 39.86
CA GLU A 665 23.17 8.19 40.25
C GLU A 665 22.78 7.18 39.15
N LEU A 666 22.25 7.62 38.01
CA LEU A 666 21.69 6.75 36.94
C LEU A 666 22.19 7.04 35.52
N ALA A 667 23.03 8.05 35.31
CA ALA A 667 23.55 8.34 33.97
C ALA A 667 24.79 7.47 33.70
N SER A 668 24.64 6.41 32.91
CA SER A 668 25.77 5.77 32.23
C SER A 668 26.59 6.85 31.51
N ASP A 669 27.82 7.10 31.96
CA ASP A 669 28.84 7.97 31.36
C ASP A 669 28.48 9.44 31.02
N HIS A 670 27.33 9.98 31.45
CA HIS A 670 26.93 11.35 31.13
C HIS A 670 26.91 12.29 32.34
N ALA A 671 27.38 13.52 32.11
CA ALA A 671 27.36 14.62 33.08
C ALA A 671 25.91 14.97 33.49
N PRO A 672 25.67 15.47 34.72
CA PRO A 672 24.37 15.99 35.10
C PRO A 672 23.92 17.09 34.12
N PHE A 673 22.68 17.03 33.66
CA PHE A 673 22.10 18.02 32.76
C PHE A 673 20.83 18.64 33.37
N GLN A 674 20.51 19.85 32.92
CA GLN A 674 19.35 20.62 33.37
C GLN A 674 18.23 20.56 32.35
N ILE A 675 16.99 20.48 32.83
CA ILE A 675 15.77 20.45 32.04
C ILE A 675 14.97 21.72 32.32
N PHE A 676 14.61 22.43 31.26
CA PHE A 676 13.70 23.57 31.31
C PHE A 676 12.26 23.13 31.04
N MET A 677 11.39 23.32 32.02
CA MET A 677 9.97 22.95 31.94
C MET A 677 9.10 24.07 32.51
N PRO A 678 8.36 24.81 31.67
CA PRO A 678 7.28 25.66 32.11
C PRO A 678 5.99 24.81 32.26
N LEU A 679 5.21 25.05 33.31
CA LEU A 679 4.02 24.28 33.68
C LEU A 679 2.86 25.23 34.00
N ASN A 680 1.63 24.85 33.61
CA ASN A 680 0.44 25.67 33.86
C ASN A 680 -0.70 24.87 34.51
N LEU A 681 -1.46 25.52 35.39
CA LEU A 681 -2.68 24.96 35.99
C LEU A 681 -3.89 25.34 35.15
N ILE A 682 -4.47 24.36 34.46
CA ILE A 682 -5.65 24.54 33.61
C ILE A 682 -6.86 23.99 34.33
N ARG A 683 -7.96 24.73 34.37
CA ARG A 683 -9.17 24.36 35.11
C ARG A 683 -10.12 23.57 34.21
N GLU A 684 -10.81 22.57 34.78
CA GLU A 684 -11.82 21.77 34.08
C GLU A 684 -13.01 22.61 33.57
N ALA A 685 -13.28 23.77 34.19
CA ALA A 685 -14.32 24.69 33.72
C ALA A 685 -13.99 25.37 32.37
N ASP A 686 -12.75 25.24 31.89
CA ASP A 686 -12.29 25.72 30.58
C ASP A 686 -12.15 24.52 29.63
N GLU A 687 -13.30 23.95 29.21
CA GLU A 687 -13.36 22.70 28.46
C GLU A 687 -12.56 22.76 27.15
N ALA A 688 -12.56 23.89 26.45
CA ALA A 688 -11.85 24.06 25.19
C ALA A 688 -10.33 24.04 25.37
N HIS A 689 -9.81 24.80 26.36
CA HIS A 689 -8.38 24.82 26.67
C HIS A 689 -7.90 23.48 27.24
N MET A 690 -8.72 22.85 28.08
CA MET A 690 -8.45 21.52 28.63
C MET A 690 -8.38 20.46 27.54
N HIS A 691 -9.30 20.50 26.57
CA HIS A 691 -9.34 19.56 25.46
C HIS A 691 -8.08 19.66 24.59
N PHE A 692 -7.66 20.89 24.27
CA PHE A 692 -6.42 21.15 23.54
C PHE A 692 -5.19 20.60 24.29
N MET A 693 -5.16 20.76 25.61
CA MET A 693 -4.00 20.39 26.44
C MET A 693 -3.99 18.92 26.89
N HIS A 694 -4.97 18.08 26.48
CA HIS A 694 -5.03 16.67 26.88
C HIS A 694 -3.75 15.88 26.55
N GLY A 695 -3.24 16.01 25.32
CA GLY A 695 -1.98 15.36 24.89
C GLY A 695 -0.71 15.89 25.58
N HIS A 696 -0.81 17.00 26.31
CA HIS A 696 0.31 17.65 27.02
C HIS A 696 0.12 17.65 28.54
N THR A 697 -0.68 16.71 29.05
CA THR A 697 -0.98 16.59 30.47
C THR A 697 0.16 15.92 31.25
N VAL A 698 0.70 16.61 32.25
CA VAL A 698 1.70 16.11 33.19
C VAL A 698 1.03 15.40 34.37
N ALA A 699 -0.05 15.97 34.90
CA ALA A 699 -0.79 15.46 36.06
C ALA A 699 -2.21 16.04 36.08
N ARG A 700 -3.08 15.49 36.92
CA ARG A 700 -4.32 16.17 37.33
C ARG A 700 -4.06 16.99 38.59
N TRP A 701 -4.82 18.05 38.83
CA TRP A 701 -4.77 18.75 40.12
C TRP A 701 -6.17 18.96 40.69
N ARG A 702 -6.22 19.10 42.02
CA ARG A 702 -7.44 19.35 42.77
C ARG A 702 -7.23 20.40 43.85
N GLN A 703 -8.15 21.37 43.92
CA GLN A 703 -8.29 22.32 45.02
C GLN A 703 -9.73 22.29 45.53
N LYS A 704 -9.97 21.60 46.65
CA LYS A 704 -11.31 21.36 47.21
C LYS A 704 -12.27 20.68 46.24
N ASP A 705 -13.23 21.41 45.69
CA ASP A 705 -14.24 21.01 44.71
C ASP A 705 -13.83 21.33 43.26
N LYS A 706 -12.76 22.11 43.07
CA LYS A 706 -12.22 22.44 41.76
C LYS A 706 -11.20 21.39 41.33
N MET A 707 -11.26 20.98 40.07
CA MET A 707 -10.30 20.10 39.44
C MET A 707 -9.78 20.72 38.13
N GLY A 708 -8.71 20.12 37.63
CA GLY A 708 -8.08 20.52 36.39
C GLY A 708 -6.89 19.64 36.04
N ILE A 709 -6.12 20.09 35.05
CA ILE A 709 -4.89 19.44 34.60
C ILE A 709 -3.69 20.36 34.78
N VAL A 710 -2.55 19.76 35.05
CA VAL A 710 -1.23 20.37 34.97
C VAL A 710 -0.73 20.11 33.56
N GLY A 711 -0.69 21.15 32.73
CA GLY A 711 -0.22 21.06 31.36
C GLY A 711 1.25 21.50 31.23
N ASP A 712 1.96 20.93 30.27
CA ASP A 712 3.24 21.47 29.81
C ASP A 712 3.01 22.82 29.11
N ALA A 713 3.38 23.90 29.80
CA ALA A 713 3.06 25.24 29.34
C ALA A 713 3.81 25.64 28.06
N ALA A 714 4.87 24.92 27.68
CA ALA A 714 5.52 25.20 26.41
C ALA A 714 4.68 24.78 25.20
N ALA A 715 3.59 24.02 25.38
CA ALA A 715 2.56 23.81 24.35
C ALA A 715 1.36 24.77 24.51
N ASP A 716 1.30 25.53 25.61
CA ASP A 716 0.15 26.34 25.97
C ASP A 716 0.17 27.73 25.28
N PRO A 717 -0.85 28.09 24.47
CA PRO A 717 -0.94 29.40 23.82
C PRO A 717 -0.75 30.57 24.78
N TYR A 718 -1.28 30.48 26.01
CA TYR A 718 -1.18 31.56 27.00
C TYR A 718 0.26 31.83 27.43
N PHE A 719 1.05 30.77 27.62
CA PHE A 719 2.45 30.89 28.00
C PHE A 719 3.29 31.39 26.82
N CYS A 720 3.07 30.86 25.61
CA CYS A 720 3.80 31.33 24.44
C CYS A 720 3.49 32.81 24.12
N ALA A 721 2.24 33.25 24.28
CA ALA A 721 1.88 34.66 24.20
C ALA A 721 2.63 35.49 25.26
N THR A 722 2.78 34.97 26.48
CA THR A 722 3.54 35.61 27.56
C THR A 722 5.02 35.74 27.20
N LEU A 723 5.62 34.72 26.58
CA LEU A 723 7.00 34.76 26.07
C LEU A 723 7.16 35.86 25.00
N ILE A 724 6.24 35.94 24.04
CA ILE A 724 6.25 36.97 22.99
C ILE A 724 6.13 38.38 23.59
N ARG A 725 5.23 38.59 24.57
CA ARG A 725 5.15 39.87 25.32
C ARG A 725 6.45 40.17 26.05
N GLY A 726 7.05 39.16 26.67
CA GLY A 726 8.34 39.26 27.35
C GLY A 726 9.43 39.79 26.44
N VAL A 727 9.54 39.23 25.23
CA VAL A 727 10.46 39.71 24.17
C VAL A 727 10.13 41.14 23.74
N ALA A 728 8.86 41.42 23.43
CA ALA A 728 8.44 42.73 22.94
C ALA A 728 8.75 43.87 23.95
N GLN A 729 8.56 43.59 25.24
CA GLN A 729 8.76 44.54 26.34
C GLN A 729 10.16 44.47 26.98
N ARG A 730 11.04 43.55 26.56
CA ARG A 730 12.36 43.28 27.16
C ARG A 730 12.28 43.04 28.66
N GLN A 731 11.34 42.19 29.06
CA GLN A 731 11.13 41.87 30.47
C GLN A 731 12.34 41.14 31.08
N GLN A 732 12.38 41.16 32.41
CA GLN A 732 13.26 40.32 33.19
C GLN A 732 12.44 39.65 34.29
N TRP A 733 12.59 38.35 34.46
CA TRP A 733 11.95 37.59 35.53
C TRP A 733 13.01 37.17 36.53
N GLN A 734 12.83 37.60 37.78
CA GLN A 734 13.73 37.25 38.87
C GLN A 734 13.33 35.89 39.43
N LEU A 735 14.25 34.92 39.37
CA LEU A 735 14.11 33.62 40.01
C LEU A 735 14.79 33.64 41.39
N ALA A 736 14.70 32.54 42.14
CA ALA A 736 15.26 32.45 43.48
C ALA A 736 16.79 32.54 43.48
N LYS A 737 17.47 31.92 42.51
CA LYS A 737 18.92 31.96 42.35
C LYS A 737 19.36 32.85 41.17
N GLY A 738 18.66 32.80 40.04
CA GLY A 738 19.07 33.49 38.81
C GLY A 738 18.05 34.50 38.30
N GLN A 739 18.23 34.90 37.04
CA GLN A 739 17.33 35.78 36.33
C GLN A 739 17.11 35.28 34.90
N ILE A 740 15.87 35.28 34.43
CA ILE A 740 15.53 35.09 33.02
C ILE A 740 15.42 36.47 32.36
N SER A 741 16.15 36.67 31.26
CA SER A 741 16.11 37.90 30.45
C SER A 741 15.56 37.62 29.06
N PHE A 742 14.70 38.53 28.60
CA PHE A 742 14.13 38.49 27.25
C PHE A 742 14.82 39.51 26.36
N HIS A 743 15.35 39.04 25.23
CA HIS A 743 16.09 39.85 24.27
C HIS A 743 15.30 40.02 22.99
N ARG A 744 15.23 41.27 22.50
CA ARG A 744 14.61 41.62 21.22
C ARG A 744 15.70 41.85 20.18
N HIS A 745 15.67 41.07 19.10
CA HIS A 745 16.58 41.17 17.95
C HIS A 745 15.91 41.99 16.82
N THR A 746 16.67 42.52 15.85
CA THR A 746 16.31 43.72 15.04
C THR A 746 15.44 43.52 13.77
N SER A 747 15.00 44.67 13.21
CA SER A 747 14.20 45.00 12.01
C SER A 747 12.67 44.85 12.03
N PHE A 748 12.09 44.01 12.87
CA PHE A 748 10.63 43.89 12.97
C PHE A 748 10.06 44.65 14.18
N ASP A 749 9.01 45.43 13.96
CA ASP A 749 8.18 45.90 15.07
C ASP A 749 7.25 44.76 15.49
N ILE A 750 7.23 44.43 16.78
CA ILE A 750 6.22 43.56 17.39
C ILE A 750 5.18 44.54 17.94
N PRO A 751 4.09 44.86 17.21
CA PRO A 751 3.11 45.83 17.70
C PRO A 751 2.54 45.31 19.02
N ALA A 752 2.54 46.11 20.08
CA ALA A 752 2.00 45.70 21.38
C ALA A 752 0.54 45.19 21.28
N ASP A 753 -0.22 45.74 20.32
CA ASP A 753 -1.62 45.37 20.04
C ASP A 753 -1.75 43.97 19.39
N SER A 754 -0.72 43.49 18.68
CA SER A 754 -0.73 42.15 18.04
C SER A 754 -0.64 40.98 19.02
N VAL A 755 -0.42 41.27 20.32
CA VAL A 755 -0.24 40.27 21.38
C VAL A 755 -1.49 40.10 22.25
N GLN A 756 -2.52 40.92 22.04
CA GLN A 756 -3.82 40.83 22.74
C GLN A 756 -4.73 39.76 22.12
N ASP A 757 -4.66 39.53 20.82
CA ASP A 757 -5.49 38.57 20.08
C ASP A 757 -4.92 37.13 20.09
N LEU A 758 -3.69 36.92 20.59
CA LEU A 758 -3.02 35.60 20.60
C LEU A 758 -3.65 34.56 21.55
N LEU A 759 -4.63 34.96 22.37
CA LEU A 759 -5.32 34.03 23.28
C LEU A 759 -6.38 33.18 22.56
N GLU A 760 -6.80 33.61 21.36
CA GLU A 760 -7.72 32.87 20.48
C GLU A 760 -6.98 32.27 19.27
N ALA A 761 -5.64 32.36 19.26
CA ALA A 761 -4.79 31.92 18.17
C ALA A 761 -4.80 30.40 17.99
N HIS A 762 -4.73 29.95 16.74
CA HIS A 762 -4.46 28.56 16.42
C HIS A 762 -3.01 28.23 16.77
N VAL A 763 -2.80 27.12 17.49
CA VAL A 763 -1.48 26.66 17.92
C VAL A 763 -1.20 25.30 17.29
N ASP A 764 -0.14 25.26 16.49
CA ASP A 764 0.47 24.00 16.03
C ASP A 764 1.66 23.70 16.95
N TYR A 765 1.60 22.61 17.70
CA TYR A 765 2.69 22.14 18.56
C TYR A 765 3.41 20.97 17.91
N SER A 766 4.73 20.96 17.93
CA SER A 766 5.50 19.77 17.54
C SER A 766 6.69 19.58 18.46
N SER A 767 7.01 18.33 18.81
CA SER A 767 8.23 18.00 19.54
C SER A 767 9.23 17.33 18.63
N ASN A 768 10.48 17.76 18.67
CA ASN A 768 11.56 17.16 17.89
C ASN A 768 12.44 16.28 18.78
N SER A 769 13.18 15.37 18.17
CA SER A 769 14.10 14.45 18.86
C SER A 769 15.38 15.12 19.38
N ASN A 770 15.55 16.41 19.13
CA ASN A 770 16.75 17.18 19.43
C ASN A 770 16.65 17.94 20.76
N GLY A 771 15.84 17.47 21.71
CA GLY A 771 15.71 18.11 23.02
C GLY A 771 14.98 19.45 23.00
N SER A 772 14.11 19.72 22.02
CA SER A 772 13.36 20.97 21.96
C SER A 772 11.89 20.80 21.55
N SER A 773 11.06 21.75 21.97
CA SER A 773 9.66 21.89 21.55
C SER A 773 9.51 23.06 20.60
N ILE A 774 8.74 22.87 19.54
CA ILE A 774 8.44 23.89 18.53
C ILE A 774 6.96 24.22 18.60
N VAL A 775 6.64 25.51 18.62
CA VAL A 775 5.27 26.02 18.61
C VAL A 775 5.12 27.04 17.51
N VAL A 776 4.07 26.90 16.71
CA VAL A 776 3.66 27.91 15.74
C VAL A 776 2.33 28.51 16.18
N LEU A 777 2.29 29.84 16.31
CA LEU A 777 1.07 30.58 16.66
C LEU A 777 0.58 31.38 15.47
N ASP A 778 -0.67 31.14 15.07
CA ASP A 778 -1.39 31.83 13.99
C ASP A 778 -0.60 31.94 12.68
N LYS A 779 0.27 30.96 12.42
CA LYS A 779 1.17 30.95 11.25
C LYS A 779 1.92 32.28 11.09
N THR A 780 2.25 32.90 12.21
CA THR A 780 2.90 34.22 12.29
C THR A 780 4.16 34.13 13.15
N TRP A 781 4.06 33.47 14.31
CA TRP A 781 5.16 33.31 15.24
C TRP A 781 5.62 31.87 15.30
N PHE A 782 6.94 31.67 15.35
CA PHE A 782 7.54 30.37 15.60
C PHE A 782 8.41 30.48 16.86
N VAL A 783 8.08 29.68 17.86
CA VAL A 783 8.78 29.60 19.14
C VAL A 783 9.46 28.25 19.24
N LYS A 784 10.77 28.25 19.53
CA LYS A 784 11.51 27.03 19.86
C LYS A 784 11.93 27.11 21.31
N VAL A 785 11.51 26.14 22.12
CA VAL A 785 11.86 26.01 23.54
C VAL A 785 12.89 24.91 23.68
N TYR A 786 14.08 25.24 24.17
CA TYR A 786 15.13 24.26 24.45
C TYR A 786 14.80 23.59 25.80
N ARG A 787 14.57 22.28 25.78
CA ARG A 787 14.24 21.50 26.98
C ARG A 787 15.48 21.06 27.71
N LEU A 788 16.51 20.64 26.99
CA LEU A 788 17.83 20.36 27.57
C LEU A 788 18.64 21.65 27.57
N VAL A 789 18.99 22.13 28.76
CA VAL A 789 19.69 23.40 28.94
C VAL A 789 21.18 23.15 28.98
N GLU A 790 21.90 23.81 28.08
CA GLU A 790 23.36 23.78 27.99
C GLU A 790 23.93 25.15 28.35
N GLU A 791 25.05 25.14 29.08
CA GLU A 791 25.76 26.35 29.47
C GLU A 791 26.40 27.04 28.25
N GLY A 792 26.14 28.34 28.10
CA GLY A 792 26.63 29.17 27.00
C GLY A 792 25.51 29.62 26.04
N GLU A 793 25.91 30.41 25.05
CA GLU A 793 25.00 30.82 23.98
C GLU A 793 24.78 29.66 23.00
N HIS A 794 23.53 29.22 22.82
CA HIS A 794 23.20 28.12 21.91
C HIS A 794 23.63 28.41 20.45
N PRO A 795 24.16 27.42 19.69
CA PRO A 795 24.79 27.67 18.37
C PRO A 795 23.77 28.19 17.35
N GLU A 796 22.52 27.73 17.43
CA GLU A 796 21.45 28.21 16.55
C GLU A 796 21.13 29.69 16.78
N LEU A 797 21.19 30.17 18.03
CA LEU A 797 20.97 31.59 18.33
C LEU A 797 22.13 32.45 17.78
N GLU A 798 23.38 32.03 18.00
CA GLU A 798 24.57 32.71 17.47
C GLU A 798 24.51 32.81 15.94
N MET A 799 24.26 31.68 15.27
CA MET A 799 24.21 31.58 13.81
C MET A 799 23.07 32.41 13.22
N LYS A 800 21.87 32.32 13.78
CA LYS A 800 20.71 33.07 13.28
C LYS A 800 20.85 34.56 13.51
N ARG A 801 21.41 34.98 14.64
CA ARG A 801 21.70 36.40 14.89
C ARG A 801 22.66 36.94 13.82
N PHE A 802 23.75 36.22 13.55
CA PHE A 802 24.68 36.59 12.48
C PHE A 802 24.01 36.67 11.10
N LEU A 803 23.26 35.62 10.70
CA LEU A 803 22.61 35.58 9.39
C LEU A 803 21.51 36.63 9.23
N THR A 804 20.79 36.96 10.31
CA THR A 804 19.67 37.92 10.27
C THR A 804 20.17 39.36 10.38
N GLU A 805 21.02 39.66 11.37
CA GLU A 805 21.37 41.04 11.73
C GLU A 805 22.63 41.55 11.02
N GLU A 806 23.63 40.70 10.83
CA GLU A 806 24.92 41.11 10.25
C GLU A 806 24.93 40.99 8.72
N VAL A 807 24.39 39.89 8.18
CA VAL A 807 24.46 39.57 6.74
C VAL A 807 23.15 39.82 5.99
N ALA A 808 22.00 39.84 6.69
CA ALA A 808 20.66 39.90 6.10
C ALA A 808 20.43 38.82 5.02
N PHE A 809 20.71 37.56 5.37
CA PHE A 809 20.52 36.41 4.49
C PHE A 809 19.03 36.13 4.25
N GLU A 810 18.58 36.13 2.99
CA GLU A 810 17.14 36.05 2.64
C GLU A 810 16.52 34.65 2.82
N HIS A 811 17.34 33.58 2.83
CA HIS A 811 16.86 32.19 2.85
C HIS A 811 16.92 31.55 4.24
N VAL A 812 16.70 32.35 5.29
CA VAL A 812 16.54 31.89 6.68
C VAL A 812 15.35 32.60 7.33
N ALA A 813 14.67 31.93 8.25
CA ALA A 813 13.61 32.57 9.03
C ALA A 813 14.21 33.70 9.90
N PRO A 814 13.61 34.90 9.89
CA PRO A 814 14.17 36.04 10.62
C PRO A 814 14.08 35.83 12.13
N LEU A 815 15.21 36.05 12.82
CA LEU A 815 15.28 36.04 14.28
C LEU A 815 14.56 37.26 14.86
N LEU A 816 13.58 37.06 15.73
CA LEU A 816 12.79 38.13 16.36
C LEU A 816 13.16 38.34 17.83
N GLY A 817 13.50 37.27 18.55
CA GLY A 817 13.69 37.32 19.99
C GLY A 817 14.40 36.09 20.55
N SER A 818 14.89 36.19 21.78
CA SER A 818 15.35 35.04 22.55
C SER A 818 15.10 35.22 24.03
N MET A 819 15.10 34.10 24.76
CA MET A 819 15.00 34.04 26.21
C MET A 819 16.23 33.32 26.76
N SER A 820 16.92 33.92 27.73
CA SER A 820 18.10 33.33 28.36
C SER A 820 18.02 33.38 29.88
N TYR A 821 18.58 32.38 30.54
CA TYR A 821 18.76 32.32 31.99
C TYR A 821 20.19 32.70 32.36
N THR A 822 20.38 33.48 33.41
CA THR A 822 21.69 33.77 34.01
C THR A 822 21.66 33.36 35.48
N GLY A 823 22.54 32.44 35.89
CA GLY A 823 22.66 31.97 37.27
C GLY A 823 23.47 32.92 38.17
N GLU A 824 23.54 32.63 39.48
CA GLU A 824 24.36 33.39 40.44
C GLU A 824 25.86 33.37 40.11
N ASP A 825 26.31 32.31 39.45
CA ASP A 825 27.68 32.13 38.96
C ASP A 825 28.00 33.01 37.74
N GLY A 826 27.01 33.75 37.22
CA GLY A 826 27.13 34.62 36.05
C GLY A 826 27.13 33.86 34.73
N LYS A 827 26.93 32.54 34.74
CA LYS A 827 26.85 31.73 33.53
C LYS A 827 25.46 31.89 32.90
N SER A 828 25.43 32.05 31.58
CA SER A 828 24.20 32.26 30.81
C SER A 828 23.88 31.03 29.96
N SER A 829 22.60 30.68 29.84
CA SER A 829 22.09 29.58 29.01
C SER A 829 20.88 30.03 28.21
N THR A 830 20.76 29.62 26.95
CA THR A 830 19.60 29.94 26.11
C THR A 830 18.43 29.00 26.43
N LEU A 831 17.25 29.54 26.73
CA LEU A 831 16.04 28.77 27.05
C LEU A 831 15.04 28.71 25.89
N ALA A 832 14.92 29.78 25.10
CA ALA A 832 14.02 29.81 23.96
C ALA A 832 14.46 30.77 22.86
N LEU A 833 13.98 30.51 21.64
CA LEU A 833 14.17 31.29 20.42
C LEU A 833 12.80 31.69 19.86
N LEU A 834 12.65 32.94 19.45
CA LEU A 834 11.47 33.44 18.73
C LEU A 834 11.88 33.89 17.33
N GLN A 835 11.18 33.40 16.31
CA GLN A 835 11.41 33.76 14.91
C GLN A 835 10.09 33.98 14.15
N GLY A 836 10.19 34.59 12.98
CA GLY A 836 9.04 34.72 12.07
C GLY A 836 8.66 33.37 11.48
N TYR A 837 7.36 33.06 11.45
CA TYR A 837 6.88 31.88 10.73
C TYR A 837 6.96 32.11 9.22
N VAL A 838 7.49 31.13 8.50
CA VAL A 838 7.52 31.12 7.04
C VAL A 838 6.50 30.08 6.55
N LYS A 839 5.50 30.54 5.80
CA LYS A 839 4.55 29.63 5.12
C LYS A 839 5.33 28.77 4.12
N ASN A 840 5.20 27.46 4.24
CA ASN A 840 5.99 26.48 3.49
C ASN A 840 5.12 25.28 3.07
N GLN A 841 5.60 24.48 2.14
CA GLN A 841 4.94 23.28 1.60
C GLN A 841 5.46 21.95 2.21
N GLY A 842 6.12 22.00 3.38
CA GLY A 842 6.78 20.85 4.00
C GLY A 842 8.29 20.83 3.81
N ASP A 843 8.93 19.76 4.27
CA ASP A 843 10.38 19.59 4.15
C ASP A 843 10.81 19.05 2.77
N ALA A 844 12.08 19.28 2.41
CA ALA A 844 12.62 18.82 1.14
C ALA A 844 12.82 17.29 1.10
N TRP A 845 12.87 16.61 2.24
CA TRP A 845 13.00 15.15 2.29
C TRP A 845 11.77 14.49 1.68
N GLN A 846 10.58 14.83 2.17
CA GLN A 846 9.32 14.29 1.67
C GLN A 846 9.09 14.63 0.20
N TYR A 847 9.47 15.85 -0.22
CA TYR A 847 9.39 16.27 -1.62
C TYR A 847 10.27 15.39 -2.54
N VAL A 848 11.56 15.21 -2.18
CA VAL A 848 12.51 14.44 -2.99
C VAL A 848 12.16 12.95 -2.98
N GLN A 849 11.85 12.37 -1.82
CA GLN A 849 11.45 10.97 -1.70
C GLN A 849 10.17 10.67 -2.49
N GLY A 850 9.13 11.49 -2.30
CA GLY A 850 7.86 11.33 -3.02
C GLY A 850 8.01 11.53 -4.53
N TYR A 851 8.90 12.42 -4.98
CA TYR A 851 9.25 12.54 -6.39
C TYR A 851 9.92 11.28 -6.92
N LEU A 852 10.96 10.79 -6.22
CA LEU A 852 11.72 9.62 -6.66
C LEU A 852 10.83 8.38 -6.75
N LEU A 853 9.95 8.14 -5.76
CA LEU A 853 8.97 7.05 -5.81
C LEU A 853 8.11 7.11 -7.09
N ARG A 854 7.47 8.26 -7.35
CA ARG A 854 6.67 8.44 -8.57
C ARG A 854 7.48 8.30 -9.85
N TYR A 855 8.71 8.81 -9.86
CA TYR A 855 9.61 8.71 -11.00
C TYR A 855 9.97 7.24 -11.28
N MET A 856 10.32 6.48 -10.24
CA MET A 856 10.65 5.06 -10.35
C MET A 856 9.44 4.21 -10.74
N GLU A 857 8.25 4.48 -10.20
CA GLU A 857 7.01 3.80 -10.60
C GLU A 857 6.67 4.05 -12.08
N THR A 858 6.90 5.27 -12.56
CA THR A 858 6.62 5.66 -13.95
C THR A 858 7.66 5.06 -14.92
N CYS A 859 8.94 5.05 -14.54
CA CYS A 859 10.05 4.67 -15.42
C CYS A 859 10.42 3.18 -15.34
N PHE A 860 10.18 2.54 -14.21
CA PHE A 860 10.60 1.16 -13.90
C PHE A 860 9.46 0.36 -13.24
N GLY A 861 8.21 0.81 -13.43
CA GLY A 861 7.05 -0.06 -13.32
C GLY A 861 7.17 -1.25 -14.27
N ASP A 862 6.58 -2.40 -13.93
CA ASP A 862 6.62 -3.62 -14.79
C ASP A 862 6.17 -3.33 -16.24
N MET A 863 5.33 -2.30 -16.39
CA MET A 863 4.83 -1.79 -17.68
C MET A 863 5.86 -0.95 -18.48
N ALA A 864 6.72 -0.17 -17.82
CA ALA A 864 7.65 0.73 -18.52
C ALA A 864 8.80 -0.02 -19.21
N MET A 865 9.26 -1.12 -18.60
CA MET A 865 10.31 -1.98 -19.17
C MET A 865 9.82 -2.83 -20.36
N GLN A 866 8.54 -3.22 -20.38
CA GLN A 866 7.98 -4.01 -21.48
C GLN A 866 7.54 -3.17 -22.69
N GLU A 867 7.03 -1.95 -22.48
CA GLU A 867 6.41 -1.13 -23.54
C GLU A 867 7.26 0.07 -24.02
N GLY A 868 8.48 0.27 -23.48
CA GLY A 868 9.35 1.38 -23.89
C GLY A 868 8.75 2.77 -23.59
N MET A 869 8.03 2.87 -22.47
CA MET A 869 7.33 4.07 -22.05
C MET A 869 8.34 5.21 -21.78
N GLN A 870 8.12 6.41 -22.35
CA GLN A 870 8.99 7.54 -22.10
C GLN A 870 8.84 7.99 -20.64
N CYS A 871 9.93 7.91 -19.87
CA CYS A 871 10.03 8.55 -18.55
C CYS A 871 9.51 10.00 -18.61
N GLY A 872 8.68 10.37 -17.64
CA GLY A 872 8.24 11.76 -17.48
C GLY A 872 9.43 12.73 -17.44
N ASN A 873 9.20 14.00 -17.80
CA ASN A 873 10.26 15.00 -17.87
C ASN A 873 10.94 15.17 -16.50
N HIS A 874 12.20 14.71 -16.38
CA HIS A 874 13.01 14.79 -15.16
C HIS A 874 13.54 16.21 -14.89
N GLU A 875 13.64 17.04 -15.93
CA GLU A 875 14.32 18.33 -15.89
C GLU A 875 13.73 19.35 -14.89
N PRO A 876 12.39 19.48 -14.71
CA PRO A 876 11.83 20.38 -13.71
C PRO A 876 12.28 20.06 -12.28
N PHE A 877 12.44 18.77 -11.97
CA PHE A 877 12.97 18.35 -10.66
C PHE A 877 14.46 18.67 -10.55
N LEU A 878 15.26 18.41 -11.60
CA LEU A 878 16.68 18.77 -11.59
C LEU A 878 16.92 20.28 -11.45
N THR A 879 16.02 21.11 -11.99
CA THR A 879 16.05 22.57 -11.78
C THR A 879 15.90 22.91 -10.28
N MET A 880 15.03 22.20 -9.56
CA MET A 880 14.91 22.37 -8.10
C MET A 880 16.18 21.90 -7.38
N ILE A 881 16.92 20.92 -7.88
CA ILE A 881 18.21 20.52 -7.32
C ILE A 881 19.29 21.58 -7.58
N ASP A 882 19.28 22.23 -8.75
CA ASP A 882 20.17 23.35 -9.03
C ASP A 882 19.93 24.51 -8.05
N THR A 883 18.67 24.85 -7.79
CA THR A 883 18.31 25.87 -6.80
C THR A 883 18.85 25.50 -5.42
N LEU A 884 18.76 24.23 -5.00
CA LEU A 884 19.34 23.77 -3.74
C LEU A 884 20.87 23.96 -3.70
N GLY A 885 21.58 23.63 -4.78
CA GLY A 885 23.02 23.89 -4.91
C GLY A 885 23.36 25.38 -4.77
N GLN A 886 22.59 26.24 -5.44
CA GLN A 886 22.76 27.69 -5.36
C GLN A 886 22.53 28.23 -3.94
N ARG A 887 21.47 27.78 -3.24
CA ARG A 887 21.19 28.22 -1.86
C ARG A 887 22.24 27.76 -0.87
N THR A 888 22.82 26.59 -1.08
CA THR A 888 23.94 26.09 -0.27
C THR A 888 25.18 26.98 -0.46
N ALA A 889 25.47 27.40 -1.70
CA ALA A 889 26.55 28.33 -1.98
C ALA A 889 26.27 29.73 -1.39
N ASP A 890 25.04 30.23 -1.51
CA ASP A 890 24.63 31.51 -0.94
C ASP A 890 24.80 31.52 0.59
N LEU A 891 24.51 30.42 1.29
CA LEU A 891 24.77 30.26 2.73
C LEU A 891 26.28 30.33 3.04
N HIS A 892 27.11 29.55 2.35
CA HIS A 892 28.56 29.57 2.58
C HIS A 892 29.19 30.93 2.26
N ASN A 893 28.69 31.62 1.21
CA ASN A 893 29.07 32.99 0.87
C ASN A 893 28.66 33.97 1.99
N ALA A 894 27.50 33.79 2.60
CA ALA A 894 27.04 34.61 3.73
C ALA A 894 27.94 34.42 4.96
N LEU A 895 28.29 33.17 5.29
CA LEU A 895 29.15 32.83 6.44
C LEU A 895 30.58 33.34 6.27
N ALA A 896 31.07 33.52 5.04
CA ALA A 896 32.39 34.10 4.77
C ALA A 896 32.48 35.63 5.01
N LYS A 897 31.35 36.35 5.07
CA LYS A 897 31.33 37.83 5.17
C LYS A 897 31.67 38.36 6.57
N GLY A 898 31.80 37.48 7.58
CA GLY A 898 32.00 37.84 8.99
C GLY A 898 33.44 38.20 9.39
N ALA A 899 34.26 38.75 8.49
CA ALA A 899 35.70 38.96 8.72
C ALA A 899 36.05 39.82 9.95
N HIS A 900 35.11 40.62 10.45
CA HIS A 900 35.27 41.49 11.63
C HIS A 900 34.89 40.82 12.95
N LEU A 901 34.26 39.63 12.93
CA LEU A 901 33.88 38.86 14.11
C LEU A 901 34.78 37.63 14.23
N GLU A 902 35.41 37.44 15.39
CA GLU A 902 36.35 36.33 15.61
C GLU A 902 35.70 34.97 15.32
N SER A 903 34.47 34.73 15.79
CA SER A 903 33.75 33.47 15.56
C SER A 903 33.44 33.17 14.08
N PHE A 904 33.32 34.19 13.22
CA PHE A 904 32.90 34.05 11.82
C PHE A 904 33.99 34.40 10.80
N CYS A 905 35.14 34.90 11.26
CA CYS A 905 36.26 35.20 10.38
C CYS A 905 36.84 33.91 9.77
N SER A 906 36.92 33.86 8.44
CA SER A 906 37.47 32.73 7.69
C SER A 906 38.98 32.63 7.90
N GLU A 907 39.48 31.43 8.19
CA GLU A 907 40.89 31.16 8.50
C GLU A 907 41.48 30.13 7.54
N SER A 908 42.76 30.23 7.19
CA SER A 908 43.41 29.17 6.42
C SER A 908 43.48 27.87 7.23
N ALA A 909 43.03 26.76 6.64
CA ALA A 909 43.11 25.46 7.28
C ALA A 909 44.57 24.97 7.33
N THR A 910 44.95 24.39 8.46
CA THR A 910 46.33 23.98 8.77
C THR A 910 46.50 22.45 8.67
N GLU A 911 47.75 21.98 8.62
CA GLU A 911 48.04 20.54 8.69
C GLU A 911 47.55 19.90 10.00
N GLU A 912 47.49 20.67 11.09
CA GLU A 912 46.92 20.24 12.37
C GLU A 912 45.40 20.06 12.29
N ASP A 913 44.70 20.95 11.56
CA ASP A 913 43.27 20.79 11.28
C ASP A 913 43.01 19.51 10.48
N LEU A 914 43.80 19.23 9.43
CA LEU A 914 43.68 18.01 8.63
C LEU A 914 43.91 16.74 9.47
N ALA A 915 44.96 16.74 10.29
CA ALA A 915 45.27 15.61 11.17
C ALA A 915 44.13 15.35 12.16
N SER A 916 43.56 16.41 12.74
CA SER A 916 42.39 16.34 13.62
C SER A 916 41.17 15.77 12.90
N TRP A 917 40.85 16.25 11.70
CA TRP A 917 39.70 15.73 10.92
C TRP A 917 39.86 14.25 10.56
N CYS A 918 41.06 13.82 10.17
CA CYS A 918 41.34 12.42 9.87
C CYS A 918 41.24 11.55 11.13
N GLN A 919 41.79 12.01 12.25
CA GLN A 919 41.72 11.29 13.52
C GLN A 919 40.27 11.12 14.00
N VAL A 920 39.47 12.19 13.96
CA VAL A 920 38.05 12.14 14.35
C VAL A 920 37.28 11.17 13.47
N SER A 921 37.44 11.26 12.14
CA SER A 921 36.75 10.40 11.19
C SER A 921 37.12 8.92 11.37
N GLN A 922 38.41 8.63 11.56
CA GLN A 922 38.88 7.25 11.84
C GLN A 922 38.36 6.72 13.16
N SER A 923 38.36 7.54 14.21
CA SER A 923 37.86 7.15 15.52
C SER A 923 36.37 6.82 15.46
N GLN A 924 35.57 7.68 14.83
CA GLN A 924 34.13 7.46 14.68
C GLN A 924 33.84 6.23 13.82
N MET A 925 34.55 6.06 12.70
CA MET A 925 34.43 4.86 11.87
C MET A 925 34.80 3.59 12.64
N SER A 926 35.89 3.60 13.41
CA SER A 926 36.27 2.44 14.23
C SER A 926 35.18 2.11 15.25
N GLN A 927 34.67 3.12 15.98
CA GLN A 927 33.59 2.93 16.95
C GLN A 927 32.32 2.37 16.32
N ALA A 928 31.94 2.89 15.14
CA ALA A 928 30.78 2.40 14.41
C ALA A 928 30.94 0.92 14.01
N LEU A 929 32.13 0.55 13.51
CA LEU A 929 32.44 -0.83 13.13
C LEU A 929 32.53 -1.77 14.34
N ASP A 930 33.05 -1.29 15.48
CA ASP A 930 33.08 -2.05 16.73
C ASP A 930 31.65 -2.35 17.21
N LEU A 931 30.78 -1.33 17.27
CA LEU A 931 29.39 -1.51 17.67
C LEU A 931 28.60 -2.36 16.67
N LEU A 932 28.89 -2.24 15.38
CA LEU A 932 28.27 -3.06 14.34
C LEU A 932 28.61 -4.55 14.52
N ALA A 933 29.88 -4.85 14.83
CA ALA A 933 30.33 -6.21 15.12
C ALA A 933 29.63 -6.80 16.36
N ASP A 934 29.47 -5.99 17.42
CA ASP A 934 28.78 -6.41 18.65
C ASP A 934 27.28 -6.68 18.45
N LYS A 935 26.66 -6.08 17.43
CA LYS A 935 25.21 -6.17 17.14
C LYS A 935 24.87 -7.11 15.98
N LEU A 936 25.83 -7.82 15.38
CA LEU A 936 25.61 -8.70 14.22
C LEU A 936 24.50 -9.75 14.39
N ASP A 937 24.28 -10.23 15.62
CA ASP A 937 23.30 -11.29 15.92
C ASP A 937 21.85 -10.81 15.97
N VAL A 938 21.62 -9.51 16.11
CA VAL A 938 20.27 -8.92 16.16
C VAL A 938 19.84 -8.31 14.83
N LEU A 939 20.68 -8.37 13.80
CA LEU A 939 20.39 -7.84 12.47
C LEU A 939 19.54 -8.80 11.63
N THR A 940 18.75 -8.24 10.71
CA THR A 940 18.06 -9.04 9.68
C THR A 940 19.08 -9.73 8.76
N PRO A 941 18.72 -10.83 8.07
CA PRO A 941 19.65 -11.52 7.16
C PRO A 941 20.26 -10.62 6.08
N ALA A 942 19.47 -9.70 5.51
CA ALA A 942 19.94 -8.75 4.50
C ALA A 942 20.92 -7.72 5.08
N SER A 943 20.56 -7.10 6.21
CA SER A 943 21.42 -6.14 6.91
C SER A 943 22.70 -6.79 7.42
N ARG A 944 22.63 -8.04 7.89
CA ARG A 944 23.79 -8.83 8.32
C ARG A 944 24.79 -9.02 7.18
N HIS A 945 24.32 -9.41 5.99
CA HIS A 945 25.22 -9.59 4.85
C HIS A 945 25.93 -8.28 4.45
N ALA A 946 25.22 -7.14 4.47
CA ALA A 946 25.84 -5.84 4.24
C ALA A 946 26.87 -5.48 5.33
N ALA A 947 26.54 -5.73 6.59
CA ALA A 947 27.41 -5.49 7.74
C ALA A 947 28.69 -6.33 7.67
N GLU A 948 28.58 -7.63 7.37
CA GLU A 948 29.72 -8.55 7.22
C GLU A 948 30.69 -8.06 6.14
N ARG A 949 30.19 -7.67 4.96
CA ARG A 949 31.04 -7.13 3.88
C ARG A 949 31.78 -5.85 4.29
N LEU A 950 31.13 -4.97 5.05
CA LEU A 950 31.76 -3.75 5.54
C LEU A 950 32.85 -4.07 6.57
N LEU A 951 32.60 -5.02 7.48
CA LEU A 951 33.55 -5.47 8.50
C LEU A 951 34.75 -6.22 7.91
N GLU A 952 34.56 -7.05 6.88
CA GLU A 952 35.65 -7.72 6.15
C GLU A 952 36.63 -6.72 5.55
N GLN A 953 36.14 -5.54 5.15
CA GLN A 953 36.94 -4.46 4.57
C GLN A 953 37.36 -3.40 5.59
N ARG A 954 37.20 -3.65 6.90
CA ARG A 954 37.53 -2.69 7.97
C ARG A 954 38.91 -2.05 7.81
N GLN A 955 39.94 -2.87 7.62
CA GLN A 955 41.32 -2.39 7.52
C GLN A 955 41.52 -1.52 6.28
N PHE A 956 40.91 -1.91 5.15
CA PHE A 956 40.95 -1.13 3.91
C PHE A 956 40.35 0.26 4.12
N TRP A 957 39.16 0.37 4.72
CA TRP A 957 38.51 1.66 4.96
C TRP A 957 39.32 2.57 5.88
N LEU A 958 39.85 2.03 6.99
CA LEU A 958 40.68 2.81 7.91
C LEU A 958 41.98 3.30 7.25
N GLU A 959 42.60 2.49 6.38
CA GLU A 959 43.78 2.89 5.59
C GLU A 959 43.46 3.96 4.55
N GLN A 960 42.32 3.85 3.84
CA GLN A 960 41.89 4.88 2.89
C GLN A 960 41.67 6.23 3.58
N LEU A 961 41.01 6.24 4.75
CA LEU A 961 40.80 7.45 5.55
C LEU A 961 42.13 8.01 6.06
N ALA A 962 43.10 7.17 6.44
CA ALA A 962 44.45 7.61 6.78
C ALA A 962 45.22 8.22 5.61
N GLY A 963 44.97 7.74 4.38
CA GLY A 963 45.56 8.26 3.15
C GLY A 963 45.17 9.70 2.83
N VAL A 964 44.09 10.24 3.42
CA VAL A 964 43.65 11.62 3.22
C VAL A 964 44.62 12.66 3.82
N ASN A 965 45.47 12.25 4.77
CA ASN A 965 46.54 13.10 5.31
C ASN A 965 47.56 13.60 4.25
N GLN A 966 47.52 13.08 3.03
CA GLN A 966 48.39 13.50 1.92
C GLN A 966 47.87 14.72 1.14
N VAL A 967 46.70 15.27 1.51
CA VAL A 967 46.12 16.48 0.92
C VAL A 967 47.03 17.68 1.17
N LYS A 968 47.39 18.42 0.11
CA LYS A 968 48.36 19.53 0.18
C LYS A 968 47.74 20.93 0.24
N GLN A 969 46.51 21.09 -0.25
CA GLN A 969 45.79 22.37 -0.20
C GLN A 969 44.49 22.15 0.56
N LEU A 970 44.31 22.86 1.68
CA LEU A 970 43.18 22.64 2.59
C LEU A 970 42.09 23.72 2.49
N GLY A 971 42.34 24.77 1.71
CA GLY A 971 41.42 25.91 1.63
C GLY A 971 41.30 26.63 2.97
N HIS A 972 40.16 27.27 3.19
CA HIS A 972 39.84 27.94 4.44
C HIS A 972 38.81 27.16 5.27
N LYS A 973 38.91 27.29 6.59
CA LYS A 973 37.87 26.90 7.55
C LYS A 973 37.04 28.12 7.95
N GLN A 974 35.73 27.91 8.05
CA GLN A 974 34.76 28.94 8.44
C GLN A 974 33.62 28.31 9.24
N ARG A 975 32.68 29.12 9.72
CA ARG A 975 31.42 28.60 10.25
C ARG A 975 30.63 27.94 9.12
N TYR A 976 29.94 26.86 9.44
CA TYR A 976 29.15 26.03 8.53
C TYR A 976 27.93 25.48 9.30
N HIS A 977 26.97 24.87 8.62
CA HIS A 977 25.71 24.45 9.22
C HIS A 977 25.89 23.26 10.19
N GLY A 978 26.69 22.27 9.82
CA GLY A 978 27.13 21.20 10.73
C GLY A 978 26.18 20.02 10.92
N ASN A 979 25.00 20.07 10.30
CA ASN A 979 24.02 18.97 10.20
C ASN A 979 23.09 19.21 8.99
N PHE A 980 23.68 19.46 7.81
CA PHE A 980 22.94 19.90 6.63
C PHE A 980 22.44 18.72 5.79
N HIS A 981 21.13 18.51 5.76
CA HIS A 981 20.48 17.43 5.00
C HIS A 981 19.08 17.85 4.55
N LEU A 982 18.41 17.05 3.72
CA LEU A 982 17.10 17.40 3.15
C LEU A 982 16.02 17.73 4.19
N GLY A 983 16.07 17.11 5.37
CA GLY A 983 15.15 17.39 6.47
C GLY A 983 15.39 18.73 7.17
N ARG A 984 16.44 19.48 6.82
CA ARG A 984 16.74 20.85 7.33
C ARG A 984 16.37 21.94 6.34
N LEU A 985 15.66 21.58 5.29
CA LEU A 985 15.24 22.49 4.22
C LEU A 985 13.72 22.48 4.14
N LEU A 986 13.13 23.67 4.13
CA LEU A 986 11.71 23.88 3.90
C LEU A 986 11.49 24.34 2.46
N MET A 987 10.48 23.78 1.81
CA MET A 987 10.03 24.21 0.49
C MET A 987 9.19 25.48 0.62
N VAL A 988 9.57 26.55 -0.09
CA VAL A 988 8.85 27.84 -0.10
C VAL A 988 8.77 28.36 -1.52
N ASP A 989 7.58 28.28 -2.14
CA ASP A 989 7.26 28.88 -3.45
C ASP A 989 8.25 28.52 -4.58
N ASN A 990 8.64 27.24 -4.66
CA ASN A 990 9.68 26.69 -5.56
C ASN A 990 11.13 27.14 -5.24
N ASP A 991 11.39 27.49 -3.98
CA ASP A 991 12.72 27.75 -3.44
C ASP A 991 12.91 27.00 -2.12
N TYR A 992 14.10 27.09 -1.53
CA TYR A 992 14.45 26.48 -0.25
C TYR A 992 14.77 27.52 0.82
N LEU A 993 14.24 27.29 2.02
CA LEU A 993 14.62 27.99 3.23
C LEU A 993 15.38 27.05 4.17
N ILE A 994 16.52 27.51 4.67
CA ILE A 994 17.43 26.71 5.50
C ILE A 994 17.06 26.86 6.98
N THR A 995 17.03 25.75 7.71
CA THR A 995 16.62 25.68 9.12
C THR A 995 17.55 24.78 9.93
N GLY A 996 17.50 24.84 11.27
CA GLY A 996 18.21 23.87 12.12
C GLY A 996 19.71 24.10 12.28
N PHE A 997 20.12 25.36 12.49
CA PHE A 997 21.53 25.76 12.71
C PHE A 997 22.10 25.37 14.08
N GLU A 998 21.55 24.33 14.71
CA GLU A 998 21.98 23.82 16.02
C GLU A 998 23.22 22.91 15.93
N GLY A 999 23.58 22.49 14.72
CA GLY A 999 24.62 21.49 14.46
C GLY A 999 24.17 20.07 14.81
N GLU A 1000 25.12 19.16 14.93
CA GLU A 1000 24.88 17.78 15.38
C GLU A 1000 24.75 17.76 16.91
N THR A 1001 23.55 17.56 17.44
CA THR A 1001 23.23 17.69 18.88
C THR A 1001 23.90 16.65 19.76
N THR A 1002 24.39 15.54 19.18
CA THR A 1002 25.21 14.55 19.89
C THR A 1002 26.63 15.05 20.20
N LEU A 1003 27.06 16.18 19.61
CA LEU A 1003 28.37 16.77 19.85
C LEU A 1003 28.33 17.86 20.95
N PRO A 1004 29.39 17.99 21.76
CA PRO A 1004 29.51 19.08 22.73
C PRO A 1004 29.44 20.47 22.08
N MET A 1005 28.90 21.46 22.80
CA MET A 1005 28.81 22.87 22.35
C MET A 1005 30.09 23.40 21.71
N THR A 1006 31.24 23.15 22.32
CA THR A 1006 32.53 23.65 21.81
C THR A 1006 32.83 23.19 20.38
N GLN A 1007 32.43 21.97 20.02
CA GLN A 1007 32.58 21.46 18.66
C GLN A 1007 31.51 22.02 17.71
N ARG A 1008 30.28 22.26 18.20
CA ARG A 1008 29.20 22.87 17.41
C ARG A 1008 29.48 24.34 17.08
N HIS A 1009 30.26 25.04 17.91
CA HIS A 1009 30.75 26.39 17.66
C HIS A 1009 32.02 26.45 16.79
N ALA A 1010 32.71 25.33 16.58
CA ALA A 1010 33.99 25.31 15.88
C ALA A 1010 33.86 25.70 14.39
N LYS A 1011 34.91 26.29 13.84
CA LYS A 1011 35.08 26.49 12.39
C LYS A 1011 35.53 25.17 11.75
N GLY A 1012 35.09 24.92 10.53
CA GLY A 1012 35.42 23.69 9.80
C GLY A 1012 35.42 23.90 8.30
N CYS A 1013 35.69 22.83 7.56
CA CYS A 1013 35.64 22.85 6.11
C CYS A 1013 34.18 22.86 5.63
N PRO A 1014 33.77 23.81 4.74
CA PRO A 1014 32.41 23.85 4.17
C PRO A 1014 32.01 22.58 3.42
N LEU A 1015 32.97 21.78 2.96
CA LEU A 1015 32.72 20.50 2.30
C LEU A 1015 32.04 19.47 3.21
N ARG A 1016 31.99 19.69 4.53
CA ARG A 1016 31.22 18.88 5.48
C ARG A 1016 29.71 18.96 5.20
N ASP A 1017 29.19 20.15 4.91
CA ASP A 1017 27.76 20.32 4.58
C ASP A 1017 27.43 19.69 3.22
N ILE A 1018 28.37 19.78 2.26
CA ILE A 1018 28.27 19.12 0.95
C ILE A 1018 28.23 17.60 1.10
N ALA A 1019 29.16 17.02 1.85
CA ALA A 1019 29.20 15.59 2.13
C ALA A 1019 27.91 15.10 2.82
N SER A 1020 27.39 15.87 3.78
CA SER A 1020 26.14 15.57 4.46
C SER A 1020 24.92 15.60 3.53
N MET A 1021 24.85 16.55 2.59
CA MET A 1021 23.76 16.58 1.60
C MET A 1021 23.86 15.43 0.58
N LEU A 1022 25.05 15.13 0.08
CA LEU A 1022 25.28 13.98 -0.82
C LEU A 1022 24.90 12.66 -0.15
N ARG A 1023 25.21 12.51 1.14
CA ARG A 1023 24.77 11.38 1.94
C ARG A 1023 23.24 11.34 2.08
N SER A 1024 22.60 12.50 2.25
CA SER A 1024 21.13 12.61 2.29
C SER A 1024 20.47 12.15 0.98
N PHE A 1025 21.03 12.47 -0.19
CA PHE A 1025 20.51 11.97 -1.48
C PHE A 1025 20.62 10.45 -1.61
N ASN A 1026 21.78 9.91 -1.21
CA ASN A 1026 21.99 8.47 -1.20
C ASN A 1026 21.01 7.76 -0.24
N PHE A 1027 20.78 8.31 0.95
CA PHE A 1027 19.81 7.73 1.88
C PHE A 1027 18.40 7.69 1.29
N VAL A 1028 17.94 8.76 0.63
CA VAL A 1028 16.64 8.76 -0.07
C VAL A 1028 16.63 7.68 -1.16
N ALA A 1029 17.67 7.61 -1.99
CA ALA A 1029 17.81 6.59 -3.03
C ALA A 1029 17.69 5.16 -2.48
N GLN A 1030 18.38 4.85 -1.38
CA GLN A 1030 18.34 3.52 -0.76
C GLN A 1030 16.99 3.24 -0.09
N SER A 1031 16.38 4.23 0.56
CA SER A 1031 15.05 4.06 1.16
C SER A 1031 13.98 3.70 0.12
N VAL A 1032 14.03 4.34 -1.05
CA VAL A 1032 13.13 4.02 -2.17
C VAL A 1032 13.45 2.65 -2.77
N LEU A 1033 14.73 2.30 -2.91
CA LEU A 1033 15.13 0.99 -3.41
C LEU A 1033 14.63 -0.14 -2.50
N GLU A 1034 14.75 0.02 -1.19
CA GLU A 1034 14.25 -0.95 -0.21
C GLU A 1034 12.73 -1.07 -0.28
N GLU A 1035 12.00 0.04 -0.35
CA GLU A 1035 10.54 0.05 -0.49
C GLU A 1035 10.06 -0.65 -1.78
N MET A 1036 10.76 -0.41 -2.88
CA MET A 1036 10.51 -1.10 -4.16
C MET A 1036 10.89 -2.58 -4.09
N THR A 1037 11.96 -2.93 -3.38
CA THR A 1037 12.42 -4.32 -3.24
C THR A 1037 11.40 -5.15 -2.46
N MET A 1038 10.85 -4.59 -1.39
CA MET A 1038 9.75 -5.20 -0.65
C MET A 1038 8.48 -5.32 -1.51
N ALA A 1039 8.26 -4.38 -2.45
CA ALA A 1039 7.17 -4.47 -3.42
C ALA A 1039 7.36 -5.55 -4.48
N ARG A 1040 8.61 -5.80 -4.91
CA ARG A 1040 8.93 -6.65 -6.06
C ARG A 1040 10.21 -7.46 -5.83
N PRO A 1041 10.13 -8.59 -5.10
CA PRO A 1041 11.29 -9.43 -4.82
C PRO A 1041 12.01 -9.98 -6.07
N ASN A 1042 11.28 -10.15 -7.19
CA ASN A 1042 11.76 -10.85 -8.38
C ASN A 1042 12.08 -9.94 -9.60
N GLY A 1043 12.00 -8.60 -9.49
CA GLY A 1043 11.99 -7.69 -10.65
C GLY A 1043 13.05 -6.57 -10.69
N LEU A 1044 14.04 -6.55 -9.79
CA LEU A 1044 14.84 -5.34 -9.50
C LEU A 1044 16.02 -5.03 -10.43
N GLY A 1045 16.36 -5.93 -11.36
CA GLY A 1045 17.63 -5.85 -12.12
C GLY A 1045 17.91 -4.46 -12.71
N ASP A 1046 16.90 -3.86 -13.34
CA ASP A 1046 17.04 -2.55 -14.01
C ASP A 1046 16.74 -1.36 -13.07
N GLY A 1047 15.93 -1.57 -12.01
CA GLY A 1047 15.57 -0.53 -11.04
C GLY A 1047 16.73 -0.08 -10.15
N ALA A 1048 17.60 -1.02 -9.75
CA ALA A 1048 18.78 -0.68 -8.95
C ALA A 1048 19.79 0.19 -9.73
N ALA A 1049 20.00 -0.12 -11.02
CA ALA A 1049 20.88 0.67 -11.89
C ALA A 1049 20.34 2.09 -12.10
N ALA A 1050 19.03 2.23 -12.25
CA ALA A 1050 18.37 3.52 -12.40
C ALA A 1050 18.48 4.41 -11.16
N ILE A 1051 18.34 3.85 -9.96
CA ILE A 1051 18.52 4.59 -8.70
C ILE A 1051 19.95 5.11 -8.57
N VAL A 1052 20.96 4.30 -8.92
CA VAL A 1052 22.37 4.74 -8.95
C VAL A 1052 22.57 5.87 -9.97
N GLN A 1053 21.92 5.77 -11.14
CA GLN A 1053 21.99 6.82 -12.16
C GLN A 1053 21.29 8.12 -11.71
N TRP A 1054 20.16 8.01 -11.01
CA TRP A 1054 19.45 9.16 -10.43
C TRP A 1054 20.30 9.84 -9.35
N GLU A 1055 20.89 9.07 -8.42
CA GLU A 1055 21.75 9.61 -7.35
C GLU A 1055 22.92 10.40 -7.96
N LYS A 1056 23.54 9.86 -9.01
CA LYS A 1056 24.63 10.52 -9.72
C LYS A 1056 24.17 11.84 -10.36
N GLN A 1057 23.06 11.84 -11.10
CA GLN A 1057 22.54 13.05 -11.76
C GLN A 1057 22.21 14.15 -10.76
N VAL A 1058 21.54 13.81 -9.65
CA VAL A 1058 21.19 14.77 -8.60
C VAL A 1058 22.45 15.31 -7.92
N SER A 1059 23.41 14.44 -7.60
CA SER A 1059 24.70 14.85 -7.01
C SER A 1059 25.49 15.78 -7.92
N ASP A 1060 25.58 15.46 -9.21
CA ASP A 1060 26.30 16.26 -10.20
C ASP A 1060 25.65 17.64 -10.39
N ARG A 1061 24.31 17.70 -10.51
CA ARG A 1061 23.56 18.97 -10.64
C ARG A 1061 23.74 19.86 -9.40
N PHE A 1062 23.59 19.28 -8.21
CA PHE A 1062 23.81 19.98 -6.95
C PHE A 1062 25.23 20.57 -6.84
N LEU A 1063 26.26 19.76 -7.12
CA LEU A 1063 27.66 20.18 -7.03
C LEU A 1063 28.02 21.24 -8.07
N ASN A 1064 27.56 21.10 -9.32
CA ASN A 1064 27.81 22.08 -10.37
C ASN A 1064 27.18 23.43 -10.02
N ALA A 1065 25.91 23.44 -9.62
CA ALA A 1065 25.20 24.65 -9.22
C ALA A 1065 25.84 25.32 -7.98
N TYR A 1066 26.33 24.52 -7.03
CA TYR A 1066 27.07 25.01 -5.86
C TYR A 1066 28.38 25.72 -6.26
N VAL A 1067 29.21 25.08 -7.08
CA VAL A 1067 30.50 25.63 -7.51
C VAL A 1067 30.32 26.89 -8.38
N GLU A 1068 29.35 26.90 -9.29
CA GLU A 1068 29.05 28.05 -10.15
C GLU A 1068 28.62 29.30 -9.37
N ARG A 1069 27.96 29.11 -8.22
CA ARG A 1069 27.40 30.18 -7.39
C ARG A 1069 28.33 30.65 -6.27
N LEU A 1070 29.41 29.91 -5.97
CA LEU A 1070 30.33 30.22 -4.88
C LEU A 1070 31.14 31.50 -5.16
N SER A 1071 31.28 32.38 -4.16
CA SER A 1071 32.07 33.59 -4.27
C SER A 1071 33.56 33.31 -4.08
N ALA A 1072 34.41 34.24 -4.51
CA ALA A 1072 35.86 34.16 -4.32
C ALA A 1072 36.30 34.25 -2.83
N ASP A 1073 35.39 34.64 -1.92
CA ASP A 1073 35.68 34.75 -0.49
C ASP A 1073 35.70 33.38 0.21
N VAL A 1074 35.05 32.37 -0.39
CA VAL A 1074 35.09 30.98 0.09
C VAL A 1074 36.21 30.23 -0.64
N VAL A 1075 37.37 30.15 0.01
CA VAL A 1075 38.54 29.48 -0.58
C VAL A 1075 38.45 27.97 -0.37
N LEU A 1076 38.07 27.23 -1.41
CA LEU A 1076 38.08 25.76 -1.41
C LEU A 1076 39.46 25.19 -1.80
N PRO A 1077 39.76 23.95 -1.41
CA PRO A 1077 40.90 23.17 -1.93
C PRO A 1077 40.92 23.04 -3.47
N ASP A 1078 42.02 22.56 -4.05
CA ASP A 1078 42.01 22.09 -5.43
C ASP A 1078 41.08 20.88 -5.61
N LEU A 1079 40.60 20.63 -6.84
CA LEU A 1079 39.58 19.62 -7.10
C LEU A 1079 39.95 18.21 -6.59
N ALA A 1080 41.22 17.79 -6.70
CA ALA A 1080 41.65 16.47 -6.22
C ALA A 1080 41.62 16.40 -4.68
N SER A 1081 42.00 17.48 -4.02
CA SER A 1081 41.90 17.62 -2.56
C SER A 1081 40.44 17.70 -2.09
N GLN A 1082 39.55 18.39 -2.83
CA GLN A 1082 38.12 18.44 -2.51
C GLN A 1082 37.51 17.04 -2.49
N ARG A 1083 37.77 16.21 -3.51
CA ARG A 1083 37.23 14.84 -3.58
C ARG A 1083 37.62 13.99 -2.37
N ARG A 1084 38.90 14.01 -1.98
CA ARG A 1084 39.40 13.26 -0.81
C ARG A 1084 38.78 13.74 0.50
N LEU A 1085 38.59 15.05 0.65
CA LEU A 1085 37.94 15.63 1.83
C LEU A 1085 36.43 15.33 1.87
N VAL A 1086 35.74 15.38 0.74
CA VAL A 1086 34.33 14.95 0.64
C VAL A 1086 34.19 13.49 1.02
N ALA A 1087 35.06 12.60 0.51
CA ALA A 1087 35.07 11.19 0.89
C ALA A 1087 35.28 10.99 2.40
N LEU A 1088 36.23 11.73 3.00
CA LEU A 1088 36.48 11.72 4.45
C LEU A 1088 35.22 12.12 5.24
N PHE A 1089 34.54 13.20 4.83
CA PHE A 1089 33.37 13.70 5.55
C PHE A 1089 32.10 12.86 5.29
N ILE A 1090 31.96 12.20 4.14
CA ILE A 1090 30.92 11.18 3.90
C ILE A 1090 31.13 10.01 4.86
N ALA A 1091 32.37 9.54 5.01
CA ALA A 1091 32.69 8.47 5.95
C ALA A 1091 32.41 8.88 7.41
N GLU A 1092 32.79 10.10 7.80
CA GLU A 1092 32.50 10.65 9.12
C GLU A 1092 30.98 10.70 9.39
N ARG A 1093 30.20 11.19 8.43
CA ARG A 1093 28.74 11.27 8.56
C ARG A 1093 28.09 9.89 8.63
N GLY A 1094 28.46 8.98 7.72
CA GLY A 1094 27.93 7.62 7.70
C GLY A 1094 28.27 6.84 8.98
N ALA A 1095 29.46 7.04 9.56
CA ALA A 1095 29.83 6.45 10.84
C ALA A 1095 28.90 6.90 11.99
N ARG A 1096 28.53 8.19 12.02
CA ARG A 1096 27.60 8.72 13.03
C ARG A 1096 26.19 8.18 12.85
N GLU A 1097 25.71 8.09 11.61
CA GLU A 1097 24.40 7.49 11.31
C GLU A 1097 24.35 6.03 11.74
N MET A 1098 25.40 5.26 11.46
CA MET A 1098 25.52 3.88 11.92
C MET A 1098 25.49 3.78 13.44
N LEU A 1099 26.26 4.62 14.15
CA LEU A 1099 26.24 4.65 15.62
C LEU A 1099 24.83 4.96 16.16
N TYR A 1100 24.17 5.95 15.60
CA TYR A 1100 22.83 6.35 16.02
C TYR A 1100 21.79 5.24 15.79
N ASP A 1101 21.76 4.63 14.60
CA ASP A 1101 20.79 3.57 14.30
C ASP A 1101 21.08 2.29 15.10
N LEU A 1102 22.35 1.92 15.30
CA LEU A 1102 22.71 0.76 16.12
C LEU A 1102 22.34 0.93 17.60
N GLN A 1103 22.28 2.16 18.09
CA GLN A 1103 21.91 2.46 19.48
C GLN A 1103 20.39 2.59 19.65
N ASN A 1104 19.70 3.20 18.68
CA ASN A 1104 18.32 3.66 18.86
C ASN A 1104 17.30 2.98 17.95
N ARG A 1105 17.70 2.47 16.78
CA ARG A 1105 16.80 1.97 15.72
C ARG A 1105 17.45 0.86 14.88
N VAL A 1106 17.77 -0.26 15.53
CA VAL A 1106 18.55 -1.36 14.92
C VAL A 1106 17.87 -1.94 13.67
N ASP A 1107 16.55 -1.84 13.58
CA ASP A 1107 15.74 -2.20 12.42
C ASP A 1107 16.05 -1.37 11.16
N LYS A 1108 16.45 -0.10 11.31
CA LYS A 1108 16.73 0.82 10.19
C LYS A 1108 18.18 0.81 9.71
N ILE A 1109 19.06 0.05 10.35
CA ILE A 1109 20.48 -0.01 9.98
C ILE A 1109 20.70 -0.56 8.57
N GLY A 1110 19.75 -1.35 8.04
CA GLY A 1110 19.76 -1.84 6.67
C GLY A 1110 19.94 -0.70 5.66
N THR A 1111 19.05 0.29 5.69
CA THR A 1111 19.08 1.47 4.80
C THR A 1111 20.38 2.26 4.94
N THR A 1112 20.90 2.36 6.17
CA THR A 1112 22.14 3.09 6.46
C THR A 1112 23.36 2.40 5.87
N LEU A 1113 23.43 1.06 5.93
CA LEU A 1113 24.51 0.25 5.36
C LEU A 1113 24.39 0.11 3.84
N SER A 1114 23.16 -0.03 3.34
CA SER A 1114 22.83 -0.06 1.92
C SER A 1114 23.37 1.20 1.23
N GLY A 1115 24.10 1.04 0.13
CA GLY A 1115 24.67 2.16 -0.63
C GLY A 1115 25.87 2.90 0.00
N PHE A 1116 26.05 2.90 1.33
CA PHE A 1116 27.16 3.62 2.00
C PHE A 1116 28.54 3.17 1.51
N GLN A 1117 28.77 1.85 1.47
CA GLN A 1117 30.02 1.27 1.00
C GLN A 1117 30.31 1.65 -0.46
N GLN A 1118 29.28 1.61 -1.31
CA GLN A 1118 29.41 1.92 -2.74
C GLN A 1118 29.63 3.41 -2.98
N GLN A 1119 28.91 4.28 -2.25
CA GLN A 1119 29.10 5.72 -2.31
C GLN A 1119 30.53 6.09 -1.89
N LEU A 1120 31.00 5.54 -0.77
CA LEU A 1120 32.36 5.80 -0.28
C LEU A 1120 33.42 5.27 -1.26
N ALA A 1121 33.22 4.07 -1.83
CA ALA A 1121 34.10 3.52 -2.85
C ALA A 1121 34.20 4.43 -4.09
N ASN A 1122 33.06 4.95 -4.59
CA ASN A 1122 33.02 5.81 -5.77
C ASN A 1122 33.82 7.11 -5.57
N TRP A 1123 33.77 7.69 -4.38
CA TRP A 1123 34.53 8.90 -4.05
C TRP A 1123 36.02 8.67 -3.78
N LEU A 1124 36.43 7.42 -3.51
CA LEU A 1124 37.82 7.04 -3.27
C LEU A 1124 38.51 6.40 -4.50
N ALA A 1125 37.76 5.87 -5.47
CA ALA A 1125 38.27 5.15 -6.64
C ALA A 1125 38.67 6.04 -7.83
N GLU A 1126 38.19 7.29 -7.87
CA GLU A 1126 38.55 8.32 -8.86
C GLU A 1126 39.52 9.36 -8.29
#